data_AF-A0A1N7SBJ8-F1
#
_entry.id   AF-A0A1N7SBJ8-F1
#
_cell.length_a   1.000
_cell.length_b   1.000
_cell.length_c   1.000
_cell.angle_alpha   90.00
_cell.angle_beta   90.00
_cell.angle_gamma   90.00
#
_symmetry.space_group_name_H-M   'P 1'
#
loop_
_entity.id
_entity.type
_entity.pdbx_description
1 polymer ?
#
loop_
_entity_poly.entity_id
_entity_poly.type
_entity_poly.pdbx_seq_one_letter_code
_entity_poly.pdbx_strand_id
1 'polypeptide(L)'
;MHIMHHSAPSADDATPARTTAGTVRLTTAQALVRYIAAQRVATEDGNGTEPLFGGVFAIFGHGNVAGMGEALYQHRDELPTLRAHNEQAMAHSAIAYAKAHLRRRMMAVTTSIGPGATNLLTAAALAHVNRLPVLLLPGDIFVSRAPDPVLQQLEDFNDGGVSANDAFKPVSRYFDRIVHPAQLLSALPRAVRVLTDAALCGPVTLALPQDVQAHAWDFPVDFFTPRVVRFHTPAPRVDEIDAACARLRHAKRPLIVAGGGVLYGRATDALHRFATTHGVPVAETQAGKSSLAWNDPLNAGALGVTGSPAANALAHDADCVLAIGTRLQDFTTGSNTLFTQADVVAINANAFDGLKHRALVVEADARLALDALAEPLHGWHADRPWTARAHKLAAGWRDTVNTLTHAPQRDAVLPYEGDVIGAVQRSSAHSATDDIVVCAAGTLPAELHKLWRAGRPGAYHVEYGYSCMGYEIAGGLGVKLARPTREVIVMVGDGSYLMMNSEIATSVMLGAKLIVVVLDNRGFGCINRLQQACGGAPFNNLLDDCVQAPTGAPRIDFAAHARSLGAQAEHVDHIAGLEAALQRARAADRTYVISIDTDPARTTDDGGWWWEVAVPEVSTRDTVRAARAKYDAQLAARADPAASSGNDTGHVAHPTHAARTDNE
;
A
#
# COMPACT_ATOMS: atom_id res chain seq x y z
N MET A 1 11.30 1.65 -76.33
CA MET A 1 12.62 1.06 -76.64
C MET A 1 13.61 1.66 -75.65
N HIS A 2 14.32 0.79 -74.92
CA HIS A 2 15.42 1.04 -73.96
C HIS A 2 15.16 1.68 -72.57
N ILE A 3 15.04 0.75 -71.62
CA ILE A 3 15.56 0.66 -70.23
C ILE A 3 16.72 1.62 -69.92
N MET A 4 16.77 2.17 -68.70
CA MET A 4 17.97 2.27 -67.84
C MET A 4 17.62 2.51 -66.36
N HIS A 5 18.45 1.90 -65.51
CA HIS A 5 18.27 1.50 -64.13
C HIS A 5 18.39 2.62 -63.08
N HIS A 6 17.79 2.34 -61.92
CA HIS A 6 17.96 3.02 -60.64
C HIS A 6 19.42 3.18 -60.20
N SER A 7 19.72 4.32 -59.56
CA SER A 7 20.83 4.49 -58.63
C SER A 7 20.30 5.23 -57.41
N ALA A 8 20.40 4.59 -56.24
CA ALA A 8 20.02 5.15 -54.95
C ALA A 8 21.12 6.08 -54.41
N PRO A 9 20.79 7.18 -53.71
CA PRO A 9 21.72 7.84 -52.82
C PRO A 9 21.72 7.17 -51.44
N SER A 10 22.92 6.97 -50.91
CA SER A 10 23.23 6.48 -49.58
C SER A 10 22.59 7.33 -48.48
N ALA A 11 21.93 6.67 -47.53
CA ALA A 11 21.57 7.26 -46.26
C ALA A 11 22.86 7.54 -45.46
N ASP A 12 23.19 8.82 -45.29
CA ASP A 12 24.06 9.26 -44.21
C ASP A 12 23.39 8.91 -42.89
N ASP A 13 23.87 7.84 -42.28
CA ASP A 13 23.54 7.44 -40.92
C ASP A 13 24.24 8.42 -39.97
N ALA A 14 23.60 9.58 -39.75
CA ALA A 14 24.01 10.55 -38.75
C ALA A 14 23.77 9.96 -37.36
N THR A 15 24.70 9.12 -36.93
CA THR A 15 24.88 8.79 -35.52
C THR A 15 25.09 10.12 -34.78
N PRO A 16 24.28 10.51 -33.78
CA PRO A 16 24.53 11.73 -33.05
C PRO A 16 25.84 11.55 -32.30
N ALA A 17 26.87 12.28 -32.74
CA ALA A 17 28.15 12.35 -32.07
C ALA A 17 27.92 12.71 -30.59
N ARG A 18 28.34 11.84 -29.67
CA ARG A 18 28.43 12.16 -28.23
C ARG A 18 29.40 13.31 -28.08
N THR A 19 28.87 14.52 -27.96
CA THR A 19 29.64 15.70 -27.53
C THR A 19 29.99 15.53 -26.05
N THR A 20 31.12 14.90 -25.75
CA THR A 20 31.79 15.02 -24.45
C THR A 20 32.89 16.06 -24.57
N ALA A 21 32.85 17.13 -23.77
CA ALA A 21 34.07 17.74 -23.21
C ALA A 21 33.72 18.86 -22.20
N GLY A 22 33.24 18.46 -21.02
CA GLY A 22 33.14 19.39 -19.89
C GLY A 22 32.87 18.63 -18.61
N THR A 23 33.65 18.93 -17.57
CA THR A 23 33.32 18.54 -16.20
C THR A 23 32.82 19.77 -15.43
N VAL A 24 32.03 19.53 -14.39
CA VAL A 24 31.62 20.54 -13.42
C VAL A 24 32.01 20.08 -12.04
N ARG A 25 32.68 20.96 -11.29
CA ARG A 25 33.12 20.67 -9.93
C ARG A 25 31.95 20.86 -8.98
N LEU A 26 31.51 19.77 -8.34
CA LEU A 26 30.39 19.75 -7.38
C LEU A 26 30.77 18.88 -6.19
N THR A 27 30.20 19.16 -5.02
CA THR A 27 30.23 18.21 -3.91
C THR A 27 29.38 16.97 -4.24
N THR A 28 29.63 15.85 -3.56
CA THR A 28 28.79 14.64 -3.70
C THR A 28 27.31 14.95 -3.50
N ALA A 29 26.96 15.72 -2.46
CA ALA A 29 25.57 16.10 -2.21
C ALA A 29 24.98 16.97 -3.33
N GLN A 30 25.74 17.96 -3.81
CA GLN A 30 25.31 18.82 -4.93
C GLN A 30 25.09 18.00 -6.22
N ALA A 31 25.99 17.08 -6.54
CA ALA A 31 25.83 16.20 -7.69
C ALA A 31 24.60 15.29 -7.55
N LEU A 32 24.37 14.71 -6.36
CA LEU A 32 23.20 13.89 -6.09
C LEU A 32 21.90 14.68 -6.31
N VAL A 33 21.76 15.83 -5.66
CA VAL A 33 20.56 16.68 -5.74
C VAL A 33 20.32 17.15 -7.17
N ARG A 34 21.37 17.63 -7.85
CA ARG A 34 21.28 18.08 -9.24
C ARG A 34 20.85 16.95 -10.18
N TYR A 35 21.34 15.73 -9.97
CA TYR A 35 20.95 14.58 -10.78
C TYR A 35 19.47 14.23 -10.59
N ILE A 36 18.99 14.13 -9.34
CA ILE A 36 17.59 13.75 -9.09
C ILE A 36 16.62 14.85 -9.55
N ALA A 37 16.97 16.13 -9.42
CA ALA A 37 16.19 17.26 -9.93
C ALA A 37 16.06 17.25 -11.47
N ALA A 38 17.07 16.73 -12.18
CA ALA A 38 17.05 16.61 -13.63
C ALA A 38 16.15 15.49 -14.16
N GLN A 39 15.70 14.54 -13.31
CA GLN A 39 14.90 13.42 -13.77
C GLN A 39 13.43 13.82 -14.01
N ARG A 40 12.94 13.52 -15.21
CA ARG A 40 11.58 13.83 -15.65
C ARG A 40 10.81 12.53 -15.93
N VAL A 41 9.49 12.60 -15.91
CA VAL A 41 8.59 11.54 -16.38
C VAL A 41 7.53 12.16 -17.29
N ALA A 42 6.94 11.36 -18.18
CA ALA A 42 5.75 11.78 -18.91
C ALA A 42 4.60 12.05 -17.93
N THR A 43 3.89 13.15 -18.18
CA THR A 43 2.64 13.50 -17.49
C THR A 43 1.58 12.42 -17.67
N GLU A 44 0.59 12.35 -16.76
CA GLU A 44 -0.43 11.30 -16.82
C GLU A 44 -1.27 11.32 -18.10
N ASP A 45 -1.52 12.50 -18.68
CA ASP A 45 -2.22 12.69 -19.95
C ASP A 45 -1.33 12.49 -21.19
N GLY A 46 -0.02 12.32 -21.00
CA GLY A 46 0.97 12.08 -22.05
C GLY A 46 1.36 13.32 -22.86
N ASN A 47 0.87 14.52 -22.52
CA ASN A 47 1.05 15.73 -23.33
C ASN A 47 2.29 16.56 -22.94
N GLY A 48 3.04 16.13 -21.94
CA GLY A 48 4.22 16.85 -21.46
C GLY A 48 5.05 16.03 -20.49
N THR A 49 5.97 16.70 -19.79
CA THR A 49 6.81 16.08 -18.77
C THR A 49 6.74 16.83 -17.45
N GLU A 50 6.90 16.10 -16.35
CA GLU A 50 6.92 16.62 -14.99
C GLU A 50 8.09 16.00 -14.20
N PRO A 51 8.48 16.56 -13.03
CA PRO A 51 9.55 15.98 -12.22
C PRO A 51 9.24 14.55 -11.79
N LEU A 52 10.19 13.63 -11.97
CA LEU A 52 10.10 12.25 -11.48
C LEU A 52 10.04 12.22 -9.95
N PHE A 53 10.89 13.02 -9.32
CA PHE A 53 10.90 13.26 -7.88
C PHE A 53 10.05 14.49 -7.57
N GLY A 54 8.97 14.32 -6.81
CA GLY A 54 8.06 15.39 -6.42
C GLY A 54 8.61 16.32 -5.31
N GLY A 55 9.74 15.94 -4.70
CA GLY A 55 10.37 16.68 -3.61
C GLY A 55 11.25 15.77 -2.75
N VAL A 56 11.84 16.37 -1.73
CA VAL A 56 12.68 15.69 -0.72
C VAL A 56 12.17 16.02 0.66
N PHE A 57 11.76 15.00 1.43
CA PHE A 57 11.52 15.20 2.85
C PHE A 57 12.86 15.21 3.60
N ALA A 58 13.06 16.19 4.48
CA ALA A 58 14.29 16.34 5.25
C ALA A 58 14.03 16.76 6.70
N ILE A 59 14.69 16.04 7.63
CA ILE A 59 15.03 16.56 8.95
C ILE A 59 16.55 16.67 8.97
N PHE A 60 17.03 17.87 9.23
CA PHE A 60 18.46 18.17 9.23
C PHE A 60 19.07 17.94 10.62
N GLY A 61 20.16 17.19 10.64
CA GLY A 61 21.09 17.07 11.77
C GLY A 61 22.52 17.12 11.26
N HIS A 62 23.51 16.96 12.15
CA HIS A 62 24.92 17.03 11.74
C HIS A 62 25.27 15.99 10.65
N GLY A 63 24.53 14.88 10.60
CA GLY A 63 24.67 13.81 9.60
C GLY A 63 24.39 14.20 8.15
N ASN A 64 23.63 15.26 7.88
CA ASN A 64 23.22 15.63 6.52
C ASN A 64 23.14 17.15 6.26
N VAL A 65 23.04 17.99 7.29
CA VAL A 65 22.78 19.43 7.12
C VAL A 65 23.85 20.16 6.31
N ALA A 66 25.13 19.86 6.54
CA ALA A 66 26.24 20.57 5.90
C ALA A 66 26.37 20.24 4.41
N GLY A 67 26.08 18.99 4.02
CA GLY A 67 26.14 18.54 2.63
C GLY A 67 24.79 18.67 1.92
N MET A 68 23.81 17.88 2.35
CA MET A 68 22.48 17.85 1.74
C MET A 68 21.72 19.16 1.92
N GLY A 69 21.84 19.84 3.06
CA GLY A 69 21.16 21.13 3.28
C GLY A 69 21.62 22.21 2.30
N GLU A 70 22.93 22.35 2.09
CA GLU A 70 23.51 23.25 1.08
C GLU A 70 23.04 22.88 -0.33
N ALA A 71 23.12 21.61 -0.69
CA ALA A 71 22.74 21.13 -2.01
C ALA A 71 21.24 21.33 -2.32
N LEU A 72 20.37 21.01 -1.36
CA LEU A 72 18.92 21.15 -1.50
C LEU A 72 18.49 22.61 -1.57
N TYR A 73 19.14 23.50 -0.82
CA TYR A 73 18.84 24.93 -0.88
C TYR A 73 19.03 25.48 -2.29
N GLN A 74 20.10 25.08 -3.00
CA GLN A 74 20.38 25.57 -4.36
C GLN A 74 19.31 25.14 -5.39
N HIS A 75 18.62 24.01 -5.17
CA HIS A 75 17.62 23.45 -6.08
C HIS A 75 16.17 23.56 -5.58
N ARG A 76 15.92 24.33 -4.51
CA ARG A 76 14.63 24.39 -3.80
C ARG A 76 13.42 24.78 -4.65
N ASP A 77 13.63 25.53 -5.74
CA ASP A 77 12.56 25.97 -6.64
C ASP A 77 12.11 24.86 -7.60
N GLU A 78 13.01 23.92 -7.94
CA GLU A 78 12.74 22.79 -8.85
C GLU A 78 12.43 21.49 -8.09
N LEU A 79 13.06 21.31 -6.93
CA LEU A 79 12.97 20.14 -6.06
C LEU A 79 12.67 20.60 -4.63
N PRO A 80 11.39 20.78 -4.27
CA PRO A 80 11.02 21.34 -2.99
C PRO A 80 11.47 20.45 -1.84
N THR A 81 12.05 21.08 -0.82
CA THR A 81 12.40 20.41 0.44
C THR A 81 11.24 20.55 1.42
N LEU A 82 10.71 19.42 1.87
CA LEU A 82 9.58 19.32 2.79
C LEU A 82 10.05 18.87 4.16
N ARG A 83 9.32 19.30 5.19
CA ARG A 83 9.58 18.90 6.58
C ARG A 83 8.38 18.14 7.13
N ALA A 84 8.67 17.13 7.92
CA ALA A 84 7.74 16.45 8.82
C ALA A 84 8.29 16.54 10.26
N HIS A 85 7.64 15.88 11.21
CA HIS A 85 8.07 15.87 12.61
C HIS A 85 8.77 14.57 13.05
N ASN A 86 8.78 13.55 12.20
CA ASN A 86 9.48 12.29 12.42
C ASN A 86 9.95 11.67 11.09
N GLU A 87 11.12 11.03 11.06
CA GLU A 87 11.68 10.45 9.84
C GLU A 87 10.85 9.30 9.26
N GLN A 88 10.25 8.45 10.10
CA GLN A 88 9.32 7.42 9.64
C GLN A 88 8.11 8.06 8.93
N ALA A 89 7.59 9.16 9.46
CA ALA A 89 6.44 9.88 8.89
C ALA A 89 6.79 10.58 7.57
N MET A 90 8.00 11.14 7.45
CA MET A 90 8.53 11.63 6.17
C MET A 90 8.49 10.53 5.10
N ALA A 91 8.99 9.35 5.44
CA ALA A 91 9.03 8.22 4.52
C ALA A 91 7.64 7.67 4.21
N HIS A 92 6.73 7.56 5.18
CA HIS A 92 5.34 7.18 4.94
C HIS A 92 4.64 8.14 3.97
N SER A 93 4.86 9.45 4.13
CA SER A 93 4.36 10.47 3.21
C SER A 93 4.92 10.31 1.79
N ALA A 94 6.24 10.14 1.66
CA ALA A 94 6.90 9.89 0.38
C ALA A 94 6.40 8.60 -0.32
N ILE A 95 6.20 7.53 0.44
CA ILE A 95 5.69 6.24 -0.05
C ILE A 95 4.24 6.37 -0.51
N ALA A 96 3.41 7.08 0.26
CA ALA A 96 2.01 7.31 -0.09
C ALA A 96 1.87 8.17 -1.33
N TYR A 97 2.69 9.22 -1.47
CA TYR A 97 2.79 10.01 -2.70
C TYR A 97 3.07 9.12 -3.91
N ALA A 98 4.05 8.23 -3.80
CA ALA A 98 4.38 7.32 -4.89
C ALA A 98 3.25 6.34 -5.24
N LYS A 99 2.60 5.77 -4.22
CA LYS A 99 1.46 4.86 -4.41
C LYS A 99 0.26 5.58 -5.04
N ALA A 100 -0.04 6.81 -4.64
CA ALA A 100 -1.12 7.63 -5.22
C ALA A 100 -0.86 8.03 -6.68
N HIS A 101 0.41 8.12 -7.09
CA HIS A 101 0.83 8.26 -8.49
C HIS A 101 1.00 6.92 -9.23
N LEU A 102 0.52 5.81 -8.66
CA LEU A 102 0.64 4.49 -9.26
C LEU A 102 2.09 4.13 -9.63
N ARG A 103 3.04 4.52 -8.75
CA ARG A 103 4.50 4.40 -8.88
C ARG A 103 5.14 5.25 -9.98
N ARG A 104 4.40 6.14 -10.66
CA ARG A 104 4.92 6.95 -11.78
C ARG A 104 5.72 8.16 -11.35
N ARG A 105 5.55 8.60 -10.11
CA ARG A 105 6.33 9.64 -9.45
C ARG A 105 6.68 9.16 -8.04
N MET A 106 7.75 9.70 -7.47
CA MET A 106 8.23 9.32 -6.14
C MET A 106 8.85 10.53 -5.43
N MET A 107 9.35 10.33 -4.22
CA MET A 107 10.09 11.35 -3.48
C MET A 107 11.34 10.72 -2.85
N ALA A 108 12.27 11.58 -2.45
CA ALA A 108 13.40 11.18 -1.63
C ALA A 108 13.20 11.59 -0.16
N VAL A 109 13.92 10.94 0.74
CA VAL A 109 13.93 11.24 2.17
C VAL A 109 15.37 11.27 2.66
N THR A 110 15.80 12.37 3.27
CA THR A 110 17.13 12.47 3.89
C THR A 110 17.04 12.72 5.38
N THR A 111 17.96 12.12 6.13
CA THR A 111 18.01 12.16 7.59
C THR A 111 19.45 12.34 8.05
N SER A 112 19.63 12.72 9.31
CA SER A 112 20.93 12.56 9.98
C SER A 112 21.32 11.07 10.07
N ILE A 113 22.50 10.81 10.63
CA ILE A 113 23.00 9.48 11.02
C ILE A 113 22.22 8.93 12.24
N GLY A 114 22.41 7.66 12.55
CA GLY A 114 22.05 7.05 13.83
C GLY A 114 20.53 7.01 14.03
N PRO A 115 19.95 7.66 15.05
CA PRO A 115 18.52 7.60 15.31
C PRO A 115 17.68 8.15 14.16
N GLY A 116 18.17 9.18 13.45
CA GLY A 116 17.46 9.71 12.28
C GLY A 116 17.37 8.66 11.16
N ALA A 117 18.45 7.93 10.94
CA ALA A 117 18.47 6.83 9.98
C ALA A 117 17.61 5.65 10.45
N THR A 118 17.76 5.17 11.68
CA THR A 118 17.02 3.99 12.15
C THR A 118 15.51 4.21 12.20
N ASN A 119 15.05 5.46 12.40
CA ASN A 119 13.63 5.81 12.28
C ASN A 119 13.04 5.51 10.87
N LEU A 120 13.85 5.44 9.81
CA LEU A 120 13.36 5.09 8.48
C LEU A 120 13.14 3.57 8.27
N LEU A 121 13.68 2.70 9.13
CA LEU A 121 13.71 1.24 8.87
C LEU A 121 12.30 0.65 8.70
N THR A 122 11.36 1.04 9.56
CA THR A 122 9.96 0.59 9.47
C THR A 122 9.33 1.00 8.14
N ALA A 123 9.55 2.24 7.70
CA ALA A 123 9.02 2.73 6.43
C ALA A 123 9.71 2.07 5.21
N ALA A 124 11.02 1.78 5.30
CA ALA A 124 11.73 1.00 4.30
C ALA A 124 11.14 -0.41 4.16
N ALA A 125 10.89 -1.11 5.28
CA ALA A 125 10.24 -2.42 5.28
C ALA A 125 8.84 -2.36 4.64
N LEU A 126 8.04 -1.34 5.00
CA LEU A 126 6.72 -1.10 4.41
C LEU A 126 6.80 -0.94 2.88
N ALA A 127 7.69 -0.07 2.41
CA ALA A 127 7.90 0.14 0.97
C ALA A 127 8.35 -1.15 0.27
N HIS A 128 9.24 -1.92 0.91
CA HIS A 128 9.77 -3.18 0.37
C HIS A 128 8.67 -4.22 0.17
N VAL A 129 7.85 -4.43 1.21
CA VAL A 129 6.75 -5.39 1.19
C VAL A 129 5.71 -5.01 0.13
N ASN A 130 5.40 -3.71 0.01
CA ASN A 130 4.42 -3.20 -0.95
C ASN A 130 4.99 -2.94 -2.37
N ARG A 131 6.31 -3.16 -2.58
CA ARG A 131 7.04 -2.89 -3.83
C ARG A 131 6.91 -1.41 -4.28
N LEU A 132 6.98 -0.47 -3.35
CA LEU A 132 6.77 0.96 -3.61
C LEU A 132 8.11 1.70 -3.73
N PRO A 133 8.26 2.62 -4.71
CA PRO A 133 9.50 3.34 -4.91
C PRO A 133 9.64 4.51 -3.92
N VAL A 134 10.78 4.55 -3.22
CA VAL A 134 11.22 5.67 -2.40
C VAL A 134 12.75 5.68 -2.36
N LEU A 135 13.36 6.86 -2.46
CA LEU A 135 14.82 7.01 -2.36
C LEU A 135 15.19 7.49 -0.95
N LEU A 136 15.86 6.63 -0.19
CA LEU A 136 16.32 6.91 1.17
C LEU A 136 17.79 7.34 1.14
N LEU A 137 18.07 8.49 1.76
CA LEU A 137 19.38 9.15 1.76
C LEU A 137 19.82 9.43 3.22
N PRO A 138 19.98 8.38 4.07
CA PRO A 138 20.41 8.58 5.45
C PRO A 138 21.88 9.00 5.50
N GLY A 139 22.20 9.94 6.40
CA GLY A 139 23.59 10.25 6.76
C GLY A 139 24.30 9.02 7.34
N ASP A 140 25.62 8.95 7.20
CA ASP A 140 26.46 7.84 7.69
C ASP A 140 27.70 8.35 8.43
N ILE A 141 28.47 7.42 9.01
CA ILE A 141 29.75 7.67 9.68
C ILE A 141 30.76 8.34 8.73
N PHE A 142 31.82 8.94 9.27
CA PHE A 142 32.90 9.49 8.46
C PHE A 142 33.71 8.36 7.83
N VAL A 143 34.00 8.44 6.52
CA VAL A 143 34.92 7.49 5.88
C VAL A 143 36.33 7.65 6.40
N SER A 144 36.75 8.90 6.65
CA SER A 144 38.07 9.23 7.17
C SER A 144 38.31 8.73 8.59
N ARG A 145 37.25 8.51 9.38
CA ARG A 145 37.28 8.21 10.82
C ARG A 145 38.06 9.21 11.68
N ALA A 146 38.45 10.36 11.12
CA ALA A 146 39.18 11.39 11.84
C ALA A 146 38.42 11.92 13.09
N PRO A 147 37.08 12.08 13.07
CA PRO A 147 36.34 12.50 14.24
C PRO A 147 35.79 11.32 15.07
N ASP A 148 36.25 10.08 14.85
CA ASP A 148 35.66 8.91 15.50
C ASP A 148 35.84 8.91 17.04
N PRO A 149 34.83 8.39 17.77
CA PRO A 149 33.49 8.10 17.28
C PRO A 149 32.73 9.42 17.04
N VAL A 150 32.10 9.56 15.87
CA VAL A 150 31.21 10.71 15.66
C VAL A 150 29.97 10.55 16.53
N LEU A 151 29.41 11.66 17.02
CA LEU A 151 28.12 11.66 17.69
C LEU A 151 27.09 10.85 16.87
N GLN A 152 26.25 10.05 17.53
CA GLN A 152 25.24 9.17 16.91
C GLN A 152 25.78 7.97 16.08
N GLN A 153 27.08 7.66 16.16
CA GLN A 153 27.65 6.41 15.65
C GLN A 153 27.24 5.21 16.51
N LEU A 154 27.11 4.01 15.91
CA LEU A 154 26.69 2.77 16.59
C LEU A 154 27.75 2.23 17.59
N GLU A 155 29.04 2.44 17.26
CA GLU A 155 30.19 1.90 18.02
C GLU A 155 30.19 0.36 18.13
N ASP A 156 30.23 -0.34 16.99
CA ASP A 156 30.35 -1.80 16.99
C ASP A 156 31.73 -2.26 17.50
N PHE A 157 31.71 -3.18 18.47
CA PHE A 157 32.93 -3.67 19.15
C PHE A 157 33.81 -4.58 18.29
N ASN A 158 33.27 -5.15 17.20
CA ASN A 158 33.95 -6.16 16.38
C ASN A 158 34.35 -5.61 15.00
N ASP A 159 33.59 -4.66 14.45
CA ASP A 159 33.80 -4.11 13.11
C ASP A 159 33.51 -2.61 13.05
N GLY A 160 34.57 -1.79 13.03
CA GLY A 160 34.45 -0.33 12.92
C GLY A 160 33.87 0.18 11.59
N GLY A 161 33.61 -0.70 10.61
CA GLY A 161 32.92 -0.39 9.36
C GLY A 161 31.40 -0.52 9.43
N VAL A 162 30.88 -1.17 10.46
CA VAL A 162 29.43 -1.33 10.65
C VAL A 162 28.82 -0.02 11.11
N SER A 163 27.73 0.38 10.46
CA SER A 163 26.91 1.51 10.88
C SER A 163 25.44 1.12 11.00
N ALA A 164 24.64 1.99 11.61
CA ALA A 164 23.20 1.83 11.69
C ALA A 164 22.55 1.60 10.30
N ASN A 165 23.17 2.12 9.23
CA ASN A 165 22.67 1.99 7.88
C ASN A 165 22.78 0.55 7.31
N ASP A 166 23.62 -0.32 7.88
CA ASP A 166 23.69 -1.71 7.43
C ASP A 166 22.37 -2.48 7.68
N ALA A 167 21.53 -2.02 8.62
CA ALA A 167 20.19 -2.54 8.86
C ALA A 167 19.22 -2.32 7.69
N PHE A 168 19.54 -1.44 6.73
CA PHE A 168 18.69 -1.21 5.55
C PHE A 168 18.89 -2.26 4.44
N LYS A 169 20.00 -3.01 4.46
CA LYS A 169 20.28 -4.04 3.45
C LYS A 169 19.13 -5.04 3.24
N PRO A 170 18.51 -5.64 4.28
CA PRO A 170 17.39 -6.57 4.09
C PRO A 170 16.10 -5.92 3.59
N VAL A 171 15.93 -4.62 3.83
CA VAL A 171 14.69 -3.89 3.52
C VAL A 171 14.83 -2.95 2.32
N SER A 172 15.96 -2.98 1.61
CA SER A 172 16.20 -2.20 0.38
C SER A 172 16.25 -3.13 -0.83
N ARG A 173 15.65 -2.72 -1.95
CA ARG A 173 15.85 -3.39 -3.25
C ARG A 173 17.23 -3.15 -3.82
N TYR A 174 17.80 -2.00 -3.47
CA TYR A 174 19.20 -1.67 -3.71
C TYR A 174 19.71 -0.83 -2.55
N PHE A 175 20.80 -1.29 -1.95
CA PHE A 175 21.55 -0.58 -0.94
C PHE A 175 22.94 -0.27 -1.49
N ASP A 176 23.42 0.96 -1.30
CA ASP A 176 24.80 1.34 -1.54
C ASP A 176 25.28 2.34 -0.47
N ARG A 177 26.58 2.40 -0.26
CA ARG A 177 27.23 3.37 0.65
C ARG A 177 28.23 4.19 -0.15
N ILE A 178 27.96 5.49 -0.26
CA ILE A 178 28.72 6.40 -1.11
C ILE A 178 29.96 6.88 -0.36
N VAL A 179 31.02 6.07 -0.38
CA VAL A 179 32.32 6.38 0.26
C VAL A 179 33.26 7.21 -0.62
N HIS A 180 32.91 7.44 -1.90
CA HIS A 180 33.66 8.30 -2.81
C HIS A 180 32.72 9.00 -3.83
N PRO A 181 32.90 10.30 -4.15
CA PRO A 181 31.97 11.05 -5.01
C PRO A 181 31.67 10.40 -6.37
N ALA A 182 32.70 9.85 -7.03
CA ALA A 182 32.56 9.20 -8.34
C ALA A 182 31.62 7.98 -8.36
N GLN A 183 31.31 7.37 -7.20
CA GLN A 183 30.37 6.25 -7.11
C GLN A 183 28.95 6.66 -7.51
N LEU A 184 28.60 7.94 -7.44
CA LEU A 184 27.29 8.43 -7.91
C LEU A 184 27.04 8.14 -9.40
N LEU A 185 28.10 8.08 -10.22
CA LEU A 185 27.98 7.80 -11.66
C LEU A 185 27.41 6.41 -11.96
N SER A 186 27.60 5.44 -11.06
CA SER A 186 27.02 4.10 -11.18
C SER A 186 25.80 3.91 -10.27
N ALA A 187 25.84 4.48 -9.06
CA ALA A 187 24.78 4.28 -8.07
C ALA A 187 23.46 4.94 -8.48
N LEU A 188 23.48 6.17 -9.00
CA LEU A 188 22.24 6.89 -9.33
C LEU A 188 21.49 6.30 -10.54
N PRO A 189 22.14 5.95 -11.66
CA PRO A 189 21.46 5.23 -12.74
C PRO A 189 20.86 3.90 -12.28
N ARG A 190 21.57 3.15 -11.43
CA ARG A 190 21.06 1.89 -10.86
C ARG A 190 19.87 2.13 -9.93
N ALA A 191 19.93 3.18 -9.09
CA ALA A 191 18.83 3.59 -8.24
C ALA A 191 17.57 3.91 -9.07
N VAL A 192 17.69 4.74 -10.10
CA VAL A 192 16.58 5.08 -11.00
C VAL A 192 16.03 3.84 -11.69
N ARG A 193 16.89 2.92 -12.17
CA ARG A 193 16.44 1.65 -12.75
C ARG A 193 15.60 0.85 -11.75
N VAL A 194 16.07 0.65 -10.53
CA VAL A 194 15.34 -0.12 -9.51
C VAL A 194 14.01 0.54 -9.15
N LEU A 195 13.98 1.87 -8.99
CA LEU A 195 12.77 2.61 -8.65
C LEU A 195 11.70 2.55 -9.76
N THR A 196 12.10 2.44 -11.03
CA THR A 196 11.21 2.56 -12.20
C THR A 196 10.99 1.26 -13.00
N ASP A 197 11.48 0.14 -12.48
CA ASP A 197 11.31 -1.18 -13.05
C ASP A 197 10.18 -1.93 -12.34
N ALA A 198 9.16 -2.38 -13.08
CA ALA A 198 8.00 -3.06 -12.51
C ALA A 198 8.34 -4.34 -11.72
N ALA A 199 9.39 -5.06 -12.09
CA ALA A 199 9.85 -6.28 -11.44
C ALA A 199 10.70 -5.98 -10.20
N LEU A 200 11.58 -4.97 -10.28
CA LEU A 200 12.55 -4.66 -9.21
C LEU A 200 12.03 -3.65 -8.18
N CYS A 201 10.92 -2.96 -8.47
CA CYS A 201 10.44 -1.81 -7.71
C CYS A 201 10.41 -2.04 -6.18
N GLY A 202 10.88 -1.05 -5.46
CA GLY A 202 10.89 -0.97 -4.00
C GLY A 202 11.84 0.14 -3.52
N PRO A 203 12.11 0.22 -2.22
CA PRO A 203 12.96 1.25 -1.64
C PRO A 203 14.41 1.07 -2.08
N VAL A 204 15.06 2.20 -2.38
CA VAL A 204 16.50 2.28 -2.64
C VAL A 204 17.13 3.10 -1.53
N THR A 205 18.22 2.61 -0.95
CA THR A 205 18.94 3.32 0.11
C THR A 205 20.36 3.62 -0.36
N LEU A 206 20.72 4.91 -0.42
CA LEU A 206 22.08 5.36 -0.65
C LEU A 206 22.57 6.03 0.64
N ALA A 207 23.36 5.31 1.42
CA ALA A 207 23.93 5.82 2.67
C ALA A 207 25.04 6.85 2.36
N LEU A 208 25.00 7.99 3.05
CA LEU A 208 25.82 9.16 2.76
C LEU A 208 26.76 9.51 3.93
N PRO A 209 27.99 8.99 3.96
CA PRO A 209 29.03 9.44 4.88
C PRO A 209 29.16 10.96 4.94
N GLN A 210 29.23 11.52 6.16
CA GLN A 210 29.19 12.96 6.41
C GLN A 210 30.29 13.75 5.66
N ASP A 211 31.53 13.27 5.72
CA ASP A 211 32.65 13.89 4.99
C ASP A 211 32.47 13.79 3.48
N VAL A 212 32.06 12.62 2.99
CA VAL A 212 31.91 12.38 1.56
C VAL A 212 30.83 13.25 0.94
N GLN A 213 29.76 13.58 1.66
CA GLN A 213 28.75 14.54 1.17
C GLN A 213 29.37 15.88 0.75
N ALA A 214 30.42 16.34 1.43
CA ALA A 214 31.12 17.59 1.18
C ALA A 214 32.32 17.47 0.23
N HIS A 215 32.78 16.26 -0.09
CA HIS A 215 33.90 16.06 -1.01
C HIS A 215 33.53 16.50 -2.44
N ALA A 216 34.36 17.35 -3.02
CA ALA A 216 34.20 17.84 -4.39
C ALA A 216 34.85 16.90 -5.41
N TRP A 217 34.19 16.71 -6.55
CA TRP A 217 34.70 15.95 -7.68
C TRP A 217 34.25 16.58 -9.00
N ASP A 218 35.00 16.31 -10.07
CA ASP A 218 34.75 16.88 -11.39
C ASP A 218 33.81 15.94 -12.17
N PHE A 219 32.50 16.18 -12.08
CA PHE A 219 31.47 15.34 -12.71
C PHE A 219 31.27 15.68 -14.18
N PRO A 220 31.02 14.71 -15.08
CA PRO A 220 30.63 14.98 -16.46
C PRO A 220 29.36 15.84 -16.52
N VAL A 221 29.36 16.93 -17.28
CA VAL A 221 28.21 17.84 -17.37
C VAL A 221 26.96 17.13 -17.92
N ASP A 222 27.14 16.20 -18.86
CA ASP A 222 26.06 15.42 -19.50
C ASP A 222 25.36 14.43 -18.55
N PHE A 223 25.95 14.17 -17.38
CA PHE A 223 25.34 13.39 -16.30
C PHE A 223 24.09 14.09 -15.73
N PHE A 224 24.05 15.43 -15.79
CA PHE A 224 22.96 16.25 -15.26
C PHE A 224 21.97 16.73 -16.31
N THR A 225 22.13 16.33 -17.58
CA THR A 225 21.19 16.65 -18.64
C THR A 225 19.80 16.10 -18.27
N PRO A 226 18.72 16.89 -18.35
CA PRO A 226 17.38 16.40 -18.08
C PRO A 226 17.03 15.19 -18.94
N ARG A 227 16.44 14.16 -18.30
CA ARG A 227 16.08 12.90 -18.97
C ARG A 227 14.66 12.51 -18.64
N VAL A 228 13.90 12.16 -19.66
CA VAL A 228 12.59 11.53 -19.49
C VAL A 228 12.80 10.05 -19.20
N VAL A 229 12.61 9.66 -17.95
CA VAL A 229 12.74 8.28 -17.50
C VAL A 229 11.55 7.47 -18.03
N ARG A 230 11.86 6.42 -18.78
CA ARG A 230 10.88 5.43 -19.24
C ARG A 230 10.85 4.28 -18.25
N PHE A 231 9.66 4.00 -17.75
CA PHE A 231 9.44 2.87 -16.86
C PHE A 231 9.57 1.57 -17.64
N HIS A 232 10.23 0.59 -17.02
CA HIS A 232 10.40 -0.72 -17.61
C HIS A 232 9.33 -1.69 -17.15
N THR A 233 8.79 -2.44 -18.10
CA THR A 233 7.77 -3.46 -17.90
C THR A 233 8.13 -4.71 -18.71
N PRO A 234 8.14 -5.91 -18.12
CA PRO A 234 8.40 -7.14 -18.86
C PRO A 234 7.26 -7.42 -19.86
N ALA A 235 7.63 -7.82 -21.07
CA ALA A 235 6.68 -8.21 -22.12
C ALA A 235 6.33 -9.70 -21.98
N PRO A 236 5.08 -10.10 -22.27
CA PRO A 236 4.68 -11.50 -22.20
C PRO A 236 5.41 -12.34 -23.25
N ARG A 237 5.83 -13.54 -22.86
CA ARG A 237 6.35 -14.53 -23.80
C ARG A 237 5.21 -15.33 -24.43
N VAL A 238 5.38 -15.69 -25.71
CA VAL A 238 4.34 -16.40 -26.47
C VAL A 238 4.00 -17.76 -25.85
N ASP A 239 5.01 -18.52 -25.42
CA ASP A 239 4.84 -19.84 -24.80
C ASP A 239 4.08 -19.78 -23.47
N GLU A 240 4.31 -18.75 -22.66
CA GLU A 240 3.57 -18.51 -21.41
C GLU A 240 2.10 -18.16 -21.68
N ILE A 241 1.86 -17.30 -22.68
CA ILE A 241 0.51 -16.93 -23.12
C ILE A 241 -0.25 -18.14 -23.67
N ASP A 242 0.38 -18.96 -24.51
CA ASP A 242 -0.23 -20.16 -25.06
C ASP A 242 -0.61 -21.14 -23.95
N ALA A 243 0.27 -21.34 -22.97
CA ALA A 243 0.02 -22.21 -21.83
C ALA A 243 -1.12 -21.67 -20.94
N ALA A 244 -1.17 -20.36 -20.70
CA ALA A 244 -2.27 -19.71 -19.98
C ALA A 244 -3.60 -19.85 -20.74
N CYS A 245 -3.60 -19.66 -22.06
CA CYS A 245 -4.78 -19.81 -22.90
C CYS A 245 -5.29 -21.26 -22.91
N ALA A 246 -4.39 -22.23 -23.00
CA ALA A 246 -4.75 -23.64 -22.93
C ALA A 246 -5.45 -23.97 -21.60
N ARG A 247 -4.95 -23.44 -20.49
CA ARG A 247 -5.59 -23.60 -19.17
C ARG A 247 -6.96 -22.93 -19.12
N LEU A 248 -7.06 -21.67 -19.55
CA LEU A 248 -8.29 -20.89 -19.49
C LEU A 248 -9.41 -21.48 -20.37
N ARG A 249 -9.10 -22.01 -21.56
CA ARG A 249 -10.09 -22.66 -22.43
C ARG A 249 -10.78 -23.87 -21.80
N HIS A 250 -10.13 -24.52 -20.84
CA HIS A 250 -10.68 -25.66 -20.11
C HIS A 250 -11.47 -25.23 -18.86
N ALA A 251 -11.31 -23.99 -18.41
CA ALA A 251 -11.98 -23.46 -17.23
C ALA A 251 -13.46 -23.16 -17.53
N LYS A 252 -14.34 -23.65 -16.65
CA LYS A 252 -15.79 -23.41 -16.72
C LYS A 252 -16.21 -22.35 -15.70
N ARG A 253 -15.52 -22.32 -14.55
CA ARG A 253 -15.77 -21.40 -13.43
C ARG A 253 -14.52 -20.56 -13.13
N PRO A 254 -14.00 -19.78 -14.10
CA PRO A 254 -12.85 -18.94 -13.86
C PRO A 254 -13.18 -17.77 -12.92
N LEU A 255 -12.22 -17.35 -12.12
CA LEU A 255 -12.26 -16.14 -11.30
C LEU A 255 -10.97 -15.34 -11.50
N ILE A 256 -11.08 -14.02 -11.66
CA ILE A 256 -9.92 -13.13 -11.62
C ILE A 256 -9.68 -12.65 -10.19
N VAL A 257 -8.42 -12.70 -9.75
CA VAL A 257 -7.97 -12.06 -8.50
C VAL A 257 -7.10 -10.85 -8.85
N ALA A 258 -7.67 -9.66 -8.73
CA ALA A 258 -7.01 -8.40 -9.06
C ALA A 258 -6.11 -7.89 -7.92
N GLY A 259 -4.82 -7.79 -8.20
CA GLY A 259 -3.80 -7.24 -7.32
C GLY A 259 -3.43 -5.79 -7.63
N GLY A 260 -2.58 -5.20 -6.79
CA GLY A 260 -2.09 -3.83 -7.02
C GLY A 260 -1.32 -3.65 -8.32
N GLY A 261 -0.74 -4.71 -8.89
CA GLY A 261 -0.09 -4.68 -10.19
C GLY A 261 -1.03 -4.28 -11.34
N VAL A 262 -2.35 -4.50 -11.21
CA VAL A 262 -3.35 -3.99 -12.17
C VAL A 262 -3.34 -2.46 -12.17
N LEU A 263 -3.34 -1.84 -11.00
CA LEU A 263 -3.29 -0.38 -10.86
C LEU A 263 -1.93 0.18 -11.33
N TYR A 264 -0.83 -0.41 -10.87
CA TYR A 264 0.51 0.08 -11.19
C TYR A 264 0.87 -0.11 -12.68
N GLY A 265 0.38 -1.17 -13.32
CA GLY A 265 0.47 -1.41 -14.76
C GLY A 265 -0.50 -0.55 -15.59
N ARG A 266 -1.37 0.25 -14.95
CA ARG A 266 -2.47 0.98 -15.60
C ARG A 266 -3.33 0.07 -16.48
N ALA A 267 -3.66 -1.10 -15.94
CA ALA A 267 -4.32 -2.19 -16.65
C ALA A 267 -5.83 -2.28 -16.37
N THR A 268 -6.44 -1.27 -15.73
CA THR A 268 -7.84 -1.30 -15.29
C THR A 268 -8.81 -1.43 -16.48
N ASP A 269 -8.57 -0.69 -17.56
CA ASP A 269 -9.39 -0.80 -18.78
C ASP A 269 -9.20 -2.13 -19.49
N ALA A 270 -7.97 -2.66 -19.53
CA ALA A 270 -7.68 -3.98 -20.11
C ALA A 270 -8.35 -5.09 -19.28
N LEU A 271 -8.30 -4.99 -17.95
CA LEU A 271 -8.99 -5.89 -17.02
C LEU A 271 -10.50 -5.85 -17.24
N HIS A 272 -11.10 -4.66 -17.27
CA HIS A 272 -12.53 -4.50 -17.48
C HIS A 272 -12.99 -5.06 -18.83
N ARG A 273 -12.23 -4.78 -19.91
CA ARG A 273 -12.50 -5.36 -21.24
C ARG A 273 -12.42 -6.89 -21.21
N PHE A 274 -11.37 -7.45 -20.62
CA PHE A 274 -11.20 -8.91 -20.51
C PHE A 274 -12.33 -9.55 -19.73
N ALA A 275 -12.63 -9.03 -18.53
CA ALA A 275 -13.69 -9.55 -17.67
C ALA A 275 -15.06 -9.50 -18.37
N THR A 276 -15.42 -8.37 -18.98
CA THR A 276 -16.70 -8.18 -19.67
C THR A 276 -16.81 -9.06 -20.91
N THR A 277 -15.75 -9.13 -21.72
CA THR A 277 -15.74 -9.92 -22.97
C THR A 277 -15.95 -11.39 -22.66
N HIS A 278 -15.26 -11.92 -21.64
CA HIS A 278 -15.29 -13.35 -21.34
C HIS A 278 -16.30 -13.74 -20.25
N GLY A 279 -17.01 -12.78 -19.64
CA GLY A 279 -17.97 -13.02 -18.56
C GLY A 279 -17.34 -13.55 -17.27
N VAL A 280 -16.09 -13.14 -16.97
CA VAL A 280 -15.31 -13.65 -15.84
C VAL A 280 -15.45 -12.70 -14.65
N PRO A 281 -15.90 -13.17 -13.47
CA PRO A 281 -15.96 -12.33 -12.27
C PRO A 281 -14.58 -11.90 -11.79
N VAL A 282 -14.54 -10.76 -11.10
CA VAL A 282 -13.33 -10.18 -10.53
C VAL A 282 -13.49 -10.02 -9.02
N ALA A 283 -12.60 -10.66 -8.27
CA ALA A 283 -12.41 -10.42 -6.85
C ALA A 283 -11.16 -9.56 -6.62
N GLU A 284 -11.16 -8.77 -5.56
CA GLU A 284 -10.12 -7.78 -5.30
C GLU A 284 -9.29 -8.15 -4.06
N THR A 285 -7.98 -7.94 -4.16
CA THR A 285 -7.12 -7.86 -2.98
C THR A 285 -7.15 -6.46 -2.39
N GLN A 286 -6.67 -6.28 -1.16
CA GLN A 286 -6.50 -4.96 -0.54
C GLN A 286 -5.73 -3.96 -1.44
N ALA A 287 -4.67 -4.42 -2.11
CA ALA A 287 -3.87 -3.58 -2.99
C ALA A 287 -4.51 -3.38 -4.38
N GLY A 288 -5.40 -4.28 -4.80
CA GLY A 288 -6.07 -4.23 -6.09
C GLY A 288 -7.47 -3.62 -6.06
N LYS A 289 -8.05 -3.39 -4.87
CA LYS A 289 -9.34 -2.74 -4.73
C LYS A 289 -9.37 -1.41 -5.45
N SER A 290 -10.48 -1.11 -6.12
CA SER A 290 -10.67 -0.02 -7.09
C SER A 290 -10.12 -0.28 -8.50
N SER A 291 -9.65 -1.50 -8.80
CA SER A 291 -9.29 -1.88 -10.17
C SER A 291 -10.51 -1.92 -11.09
N LEU A 292 -11.68 -2.21 -10.54
CA LEU A 292 -12.99 -1.96 -11.13
C LEU A 292 -13.80 -1.01 -10.24
N ALA A 293 -14.82 -0.38 -10.82
CA ALA A 293 -15.80 0.37 -10.03
C ALA A 293 -16.54 -0.60 -9.08
N TRP A 294 -16.85 -0.14 -7.86
CA TRP A 294 -17.55 -0.95 -6.86
C TRP A 294 -18.93 -1.46 -7.32
N ASN A 295 -19.57 -0.76 -8.26
CA ASN A 295 -20.88 -1.09 -8.82
C ASN A 295 -20.82 -1.85 -10.15
N ASP A 296 -19.63 -2.23 -10.62
CA ASP A 296 -19.47 -3.05 -11.81
C ASP A 296 -20.15 -4.43 -11.63
N PRO A 297 -20.97 -4.92 -12.58
CA PRO A 297 -21.68 -6.19 -12.44
C PRO A 297 -20.81 -7.42 -12.18
N LEU A 298 -19.54 -7.40 -12.62
CA LEU A 298 -18.58 -8.48 -12.44
C LEU A 298 -17.65 -8.28 -11.25
N ASN A 299 -17.70 -7.13 -10.57
CA ASN A 299 -16.94 -6.92 -9.33
C ASN A 299 -17.62 -7.67 -8.18
N ALA A 300 -17.02 -8.79 -7.78
CA ALA A 300 -17.46 -9.62 -6.66
C ALA A 300 -17.06 -9.04 -5.29
N GLY A 301 -16.19 -8.03 -5.26
CA GLY A 301 -15.71 -7.37 -4.05
C GLY A 301 -14.45 -7.99 -3.45
N ALA A 302 -14.25 -7.69 -2.16
CA ALA A 302 -13.07 -8.08 -1.38
C ALA A 302 -12.92 -9.60 -1.24
N LEU A 303 -11.69 -10.11 -1.39
CA LEU A 303 -11.35 -11.53 -1.25
C LEU A 303 -10.63 -11.84 0.07
N GLY A 304 -10.83 -13.04 0.61
CA GLY A 304 -9.98 -13.66 1.62
C GLY A 304 -10.50 -13.52 3.05
N VAL A 305 -9.57 -13.48 4.02
CA VAL A 305 -9.84 -13.34 5.47
C VAL A 305 -10.65 -12.07 5.78
N THR A 306 -10.46 -11.02 4.98
CA THR A 306 -11.23 -9.76 5.06
C THR A 306 -12.25 -9.64 3.93
N GLY A 307 -12.55 -10.77 3.28
CA GLY A 307 -13.36 -10.83 2.08
C GLY A 307 -14.86 -10.78 2.34
N SER A 308 -15.60 -10.46 1.28
CA SER A 308 -17.05 -10.57 1.24
C SER A 308 -17.51 -12.02 1.05
N PRO A 309 -18.73 -12.37 1.49
CA PRO A 309 -19.32 -13.68 1.19
C PRO A 309 -19.35 -13.98 -0.32
N ALA A 310 -19.65 -12.97 -1.15
CA ALA A 310 -19.74 -13.13 -2.61
C ALA A 310 -18.42 -13.55 -3.25
N ALA A 311 -17.34 -12.80 -2.99
CA ALA A 311 -16.03 -13.12 -3.54
C ALA A 311 -15.48 -14.45 -3.01
N ASN A 312 -15.64 -14.74 -1.72
CA ASN A 312 -15.14 -15.98 -1.13
C ASN A 312 -15.90 -17.20 -1.67
N ALA A 313 -17.22 -17.12 -1.83
CA ALA A 313 -18.02 -18.20 -2.43
C ALA A 313 -17.77 -18.40 -3.93
N LEU A 314 -17.31 -17.37 -4.64
CA LEU A 314 -16.85 -17.51 -6.03
C LEU A 314 -15.44 -18.13 -6.08
N ALA A 315 -14.54 -17.73 -5.18
CA ALA A 315 -13.18 -18.28 -5.14
C ALA A 315 -13.15 -19.75 -4.72
N HIS A 316 -13.94 -20.12 -3.71
CA HIS A 316 -14.07 -21.50 -3.25
C HIS A 316 -14.62 -22.45 -4.32
N ASP A 317 -15.51 -21.96 -5.20
CA ASP A 317 -16.12 -22.81 -6.22
C ASP A 317 -15.40 -22.73 -7.58
N ALA A 318 -14.42 -21.82 -7.71
CA ALA A 318 -13.67 -21.62 -8.95
C ALA A 318 -12.86 -22.88 -9.32
N ASP A 319 -12.80 -23.20 -10.61
CA ASP A 319 -11.92 -24.24 -11.14
C ASP A 319 -10.61 -23.68 -11.70
N CYS A 320 -10.57 -22.38 -11.97
CA CYS A 320 -9.36 -21.67 -12.37
C CYS A 320 -9.33 -20.27 -11.77
N VAL A 321 -8.18 -19.88 -11.21
CA VAL A 321 -7.92 -18.52 -10.71
C VAL A 321 -6.89 -17.84 -11.60
N LEU A 322 -7.30 -16.76 -12.26
CA LEU A 322 -6.41 -15.85 -12.96
C LEU A 322 -5.95 -14.74 -11.99
N ALA A 323 -4.80 -14.95 -11.36
CA ALA A 323 -4.20 -14.03 -10.40
C ALA A 323 -3.37 -12.97 -11.13
N ILE A 324 -3.81 -11.71 -11.12
CA ILE A 324 -3.18 -10.64 -11.91
C ILE A 324 -2.53 -9.60 -11.00
N GLY A 325 -1.21 -9.46 -11.10
CA GLY A 325 -0.45 -8.43 -10.39
C GLY A 325 -0.57 -8.51 -8.87
N THR A 326 -0.75 -9.72 -8.33
CA THR A 326 -1.00 -9.99 -6.91
C THR A 326 0.13 -10.79 -6.29
N ARG A 327 0.35 -10.58 -4.99
CA ARG A 327 1.33 -11.32 -4.19
C ARG A 327 0.73 -12.56 -3.53
N LEU A 328 -0.57 -12.85 -3.73
CA LEU A 328 -1.31 -13.95 -3.11
C LEU A 328 -0.91 -14.16 -1.64
N GLN A 329 -1.08 -13.11 -0.84
CA GLN A 329 -0.71 -13.14 0.57
C GLN A 329 -1.69 -14.00 1.38
N ASP A 330 -1.26 -14.40 2.57
CA ASP A 330 -2.04 -15.15 3.57
C ASP A 330 -3.50 -14.71 3.67
N PHE A 331 -3.74 -13.41 3.88
CA PHE A 331 -5.09 -12.87 3.96
C PHE A 331 -5.90 -13.02 2.68
N THR A 332 -5.29 -12.88 1.51
CA THR A 332 -5.96 -13.04 0.21
C THR A 332 -6.34 -14.50 -0.04
N THR A 333 -5.51 -15.43 0.41
CA THR A 333 -5.64 -16.86 0.08
C THR A 333 -6.34 -17.65 1.19
N GLY A 334 -6.64 -17.00 2.31
CA GLY A 334 -7.21 -17.65 3.48
C GLY A 334 -6.26 -18.70 4.04
N SER A 335 -5.00 -18.32 4.28
CA SER A 335 -3.93 -19.25 4.69
C SER A 335 -3.79 -20.46 3.77
N ASN A 336 -3.91 -20.17 2.46
CA ASN A 336 -3.86 -21.12 1.35
C ASN A 336 -4.99 -22.16 1.35
N THR A 337 -6.18 -21.83 1.86
CA THR A 337 -7.33 -22.74 1.87
C THR A 337 -8.51 -22.30 1.00
N LEU A 338 -8.53 -21.05 0.52
CA LEU A 338 -9.72 -20.49 -0.11
C LEU A 338 -10.05 -21.06 -1.50
N PHE A 339 -9.05 -21.48 -2.27
CA PHE A 339 -9.25 -21.96 -3.65
C PHE A 339 -8.29 -23.10 -4.00
N THR A 340 -8.14 -24.07 -3.09
CA THR A 340 -7.19 -25.19 -3.23
C THR A 340 -7.51 -26.13 -4.39
N GLN A 341 -8.77 -26.15 -4.83
CA GLN A 341 -9.26 -26.91 -5.97
C GLN A 341 -9.01 -26.25 -7.34
N ALA A 342 -8.63 -24.97 -7.35
CA ALA A 342 -8.48 -24.20 -8.59
C ALA A 342 -7.08 -24.31 -9.17
N ASP A 343 -7.00 -24.41 -10.50
CA ASP A 343 -5.75 -24.17 -11.21
C ASP A 343 -5.40 -22.68 -11.20
N VAL A 344 -4.20 -22.32 -10.74
CA VAL A 344 -3.78 -20.92 -10.67
C VAL A 344 -2.94 -20.56 -11.89
N VAL A 345 -3.36 -19.51 -12.61
CA VAL A 345 -2.57 -18.80 -13.62
C VAL A 345 -2.17 -17.45 -13.03
N ALA A 346 -0.87 -17.19 -12.90
CA ALA A 346 -0.35 -15.97 -12.30
C ALA A 346 0.29 -15.06 -13.35
N ILE A 347 -0.33 -13.91 -13.62
CA ILE A 347 0.29 -12.83 -14.40
C ILE A 347 1.00 -11.89 -13.43
N ASN A 348 2.32 -11.81 -13.50
CA ASN A 348 3.07 -10.94 -12.60
C ASN A 348 4.34 -10.39 -13.24
N ALA A 349 4.63 -9.10 -13.01
CA ALA A 349 5.85 -8.48 -13.50
C ALA A 349 7.10 -8.96 -12.73
N ASN A 350 6.93 -9.55 -11.55
CA ASN A 350 8.00 -10.07 -10.73
C ASN A 350 7.89 -11.59 -10.58
N ALA A 351 8.94 -12.32 -10.95
CA ALA A 351 9.01 -13.78 -10.86
C ALA A 351 8.72 -14.33 -9.45
N PHE A 352 9.31 -13.73 -8.40
CA PHE A 352 9.14 -14.19 -7.01
C PHE A 352 7.67 -14.18 -6.57
N ASP A 353 6.92 -13.15 -6.96
CA ASP A 353 5.50 -13.07 -6.65
C ASP A 353 4.64 -13.98 -7.55
N GLY A 354 5.08 -14.26 -8.79
CA GLY A 354 4.42 -15.17 -9.73
C GLY A 354 4.47 -16.66 -9.33
N LEU A 355 5.55 -17.11 -8.68
CA LEU A 355 5.78 -18.53 -8.33
C LEU A 355 4.84 -19.09 -7.24
N LYS A 356 4.03 -18.25 -6.60
CA LYS A 356 3.17 -18.63 -5.48
C LYS A 356 2.04 -19.55 -5.95
N HIS A 357 1.51 -20.34 -5.03
CA HIS A 357 0.41 -21.29 -5.31
C HIS A 357 0.68 -22.31 -6.42
N ARG A 358 1.95 -22.61 -6.70
CA ARG A 358 2.34 -23.55 -7.78
C ARG A 358 1.73 -23.12 -9.13
N ALA A 359 1.57 -21.81 -9.34
CA ALA A 359 0.87 -21.27 -10.48
C ALA A 359 1.61 -21.54 -11.80
N LEU A 360 0.84 -21.61 -12.89
CA LEU A 360 1.35 -21.38 -14.22
C LEU A 360 1.66 -19.88 -14.35
N VAL A 361 2.93 -19.53 -14.53
CA VAL A 361 3.38 -18.13 -14.50
C VAL A 361 3.42 -17.54 -15.90
N VAL A 362 2.88 -16.33 -16.03
CA VAL A 362 3.11 -15.41 -17.15
C VAL A 362 3.89 -14.22 -16.58
N GLU A 363 5.20 -14.17 -16.83
CA GLU A 363 6.07 -13.13 -16.28
C GLU A 363 5.99 -11.87 -17.14
N ALA A 364 5.00 -11.03 -16.85
CA ALA A 364 4.67 -9.88 -17.67
C ALA A 364 3.98 -8.77 -16.88
N ASP A 365 4.03 -7.57 -17.43
CA ASP A 365 3.13 -6.49 -17.00
C ASP A 365 1.66 -6.87 -17.24
N ALA A 366 0.81 -6.52 -16.27
CA ALA A 366 -0.59 -6.91 -16.26
C ALA A 366 -1.36 -6.47 -17.52
N ARG A 367 -1.12 -5.23 -18.00
CA ARG A 367 -1.79 -4.72 -19.19
C ARG A 367 -1.33 -5.46 -20.43
N LEU A 368 -0.01 -5.59 -20.60
CA LEU A 368 0.57 -6.25 -21.77
C LEU A 368 0.13 -7.72 -21.87
N ALA A 369 0.06 -8.44 -20.75
CA ALA A 369 -0.43 -9.81 -20.73
C ALA A 369 -1.92 -9.91 -21.07
N LEU A 370 -2.76 -9.04 -20.48
CA LEU A 370 -4.20 -9.01 -20.79
C LEU A 370 -4.47 -8.71 -22.26
N ASP A 371 -3.73 -7.76 -22.85
CA ASP A 371 -3.84 -7.46 -24.28
C ASP A 371 -3.36 -8.65 -25.14
N ALA A 372 -2.30 -9.35 -24.75
CA ALA A 372 -1.79 -10.54 -25.46
C ALA A 372 -2.72 -11.76 -25.36
N LEU A 373 -3.54 -11.85 -24.31
CA LEU A 373 -4.54 -12.91 -24.15
C LEU A 373 -5.80 -12.68 -25.01
N ALA A 374 -6.05 -11.45 -25.48
CA ALA A 374 -7.32 -11.08 -26.11
C ALA A 374 -7.61 -11.85 -27.41
N GLU A 375 -6.65 -11.91 -28.33
CA GLU A 375 -6.83 -12.57 -29.63
C GLU A 375 -6.89 -14.11 -29.49
N PRO A 376 -5.97 -14.79 -28.77
CA PRO A 376 -6.06 -16.24 -28.60
C PRO A 376 -7.33 -16.71 -27.90
N LEU A 377 -7.89 -15.91 -26.98
CA LEU A 377 -9.13 -16.24 -26.28
C LEU A 377 -10.38 -15.72 -26.98
N HIS A 378 -10.29 -15.27 -28.23
CA HIS A 378 -11.45 -14.84 -28.99
C HIS A 378 -12.54 -15.93 -29.02
N GLY A 379 -13.77 -15.55 -28.66
CA GLY A 379 -14.92 -16.45 -28.60
C GLY A 379 -14.97 -17.39 -27.39
N TRP A 380 -13.94 -17.43 -26.53
CA TRP A 380 -14.01 -18.11 -25.24
C TRP A 380 -14.82 -17.28 -24.23
N HIS A 381 -15.62 -17.95 -23.42
CA HIS A 381 -16.36 -17.35 -22.31
C HIS A 381 -16.40 -18.32 -21.13
N ALA A 382 -16.51 -17.78 -19.92
CA ALA A 382 -16.94 -18.56 -18.77
C ALA A 382 -18.32 -19.18 -19.02
N ASP A 383 -18.64 -20.27 -18.34
CA ASP A 383 -19.95 -20.91 -18.47
C ASP A 383 -21.06 -19.91 -18.08
N ARG A 384 -22.11 -19.80 -18.90
CA ARG A 384 -23.21 -18.84 -18.66
C ARG A 384 -23.83 -18.94 -17.26
N PRO A 385 -24.08 -20.14 -16.69
CA PRO A 385 -24.55 -20.27 -15.31
C PRO A 385 -23.57 -19.71 -14.28
N TRP A 386 -22.26 -19.78 -14.53
CA TRP A 386 -21.23 -19.22 -13.65
C TRP A 386 -21.30 -17.69 -13.62
N THR A 387 -21.31 -17.05 -14.80
CA THR A 387 -21.44 -15.58 -14.91
C THR A 387 -22.75 -15.10 -14.28
N ALA A 388 -23.86 -15.81 -14.50
CA ALA A 388 -25.15 -15.47 -13.88
C ALA A 388 -25.11 -15.58 -12.35
N ARG A 389 -24.48 -16.63 -11.80
CA ARG A 389 -24.24 -16.77 -10.35
C ARG A 389 -23.41 -15.59 -9.82
N ALA A 390 -22.34 -15.23 -10.52
CA ALA A 390 -21.49 -14.11 -10.12
C ALA A 390 -22.26 -12.78 -10.07
N HIS A 391 -23.04 -12.46 -11.10
CA HIS A 391 -23.89 -11.26 -11.10
C HIS A 391 -24.85 -11.24 -9.92
N LYS A 392 -25.50 -12.37 -9.62
CA LYS A 392 -26.43 -12.50 -8.50
C LYS A 392 -25.72 -12.27 -7.16
N LEU A 393 -24.56 -12.89 -6.94
CA LEU A 393 -23.80 -12.75 -5.70
C LEU A 393 -23.26 -11.33 -5.53
N ALA A 394 -22.72 -10.73 -6.60
CA ALA A 394 -22.23 -9.35 -6.59
C ALA A 394 -23.36 -8.34 -6.31
N ALA A 395 -24.53 -8.51 -6.95
CA ALA A 395 -25.70 -7.68 -6.69
C ALA A 395 -26.19 -7.82 -5.23
N GLY A 396 -26.36 -9.06 -4.76
CA GLY A 396 -26.78 -9.31 -3.38
C GLY A 396 -25.80 -8.73 -2.35
N TRP A 397 -24.49 -8.83 -2.60
CA TRP A 397 -23.50 -8.21 -1.72
C TRP A 397 -23.58 -6.68 -1.72
N ARG A 398 -23.80 -6.05 -2.88
CA ARG A 398 -24.02 -4.59 -2.93
C ARG A 398 -25.25 -4.17 -2.14
N ASP A 399 -26.33 -4.95 -2.17
CA ASP A 399 -27.54 -4.70 -1.38
C ASP A 399 -27.27 -4.85 0.12
N THR A 400 -26.48 -5.85 0.54
CA THR A 400 -26.00 -5.97 1.92
C THR A 400 -25.17 -4.76 2.33
N VAL A 401 -24.19 -4.34 1.51
CA VAL A 401 -23.39 -3.14 1.78
C VAL A 401 -24.27 -1.90 1.88
N ASN A 402 -25.27 -1.72 1.00
CA ASN A 402 -26.27 -0.66 1.10
C ASN A 402 -26.96 -0.68 2.46
N THR A 403 -27.48 -1.84 2.86
CA THR A 403 -28.20 -2.03 4.12
C THR A 403 -27.33 -1.71 5.33
N LEU A 404 -26.13 -2.30 5.41
CA LEU A 404 -25.20 -2.10 6.52
C LEU A 404 -24.77 -0.64 6.63
N THR A 405 -24.39 -0.03 5.51
CA THR A 405 -23.91 1.35 5.54
C THR A 405 -25.01 2.35 5.80
N HIS A 406 -26.28 2.07 5.48
CA HIS A 406 -27.42 2.98 5.67
C HIS A 406 -28.31 2.63 6.88
N ALA A 407 -27.89 1.67 7.71
CA ALA A 407 -28.64 1.29 8.89
C ALA A 407 -28.78 2.51 9.83
N PRO A 408 -29.97 2.77 10.40
CA PRO A 408 -30.12 3.81 11.39
C PRO A 408 -29.32 3.43 12.65
N GLN A 409 -28.65 4.41 13.25
CA GLN A 409 -28.01 4.21 14.54
C GLN A 409 -29.07 3.81 15.58
N ARG A 410 -28.74 2.81 16.40
CA ARG A 410 -29.59 2.35 17.49
C ARG A 410 -29.38 3.24 18.72
N ASP A 411 -30.47 3.57 19.41
CA ASP A 411 -30.42 4.35 20.65
C ASP A 411 -29.55 3.67 21.70
N ALA A 412 -28.71 4.45 22.38
CA ALA A 412 -27.79 4.00 23.43
C ALA A 412 -26.78 2.90 23.03
N VAL A 413 -26.57 2.68 21.72
CA VAL A 413 -25.52 1.78 21.21
C VAL A 413 -24.47 2.62 20.49
N LEU A 414 -23.19 2.45 20.87
CA LEU A 414 -22.08 3.10 20.18
C LEU A 414 -22.00 2.63 18.72
N PRO A 415 -21.72 3.52 17.76
CA PRO A 415 -21.51 3.12 16.38
C PRO A 415 -20.29 2.19 16.26
N TYR A 416 -20.21 1.41 15.20
CA TYR A 416 -18.99 0.67 14.84
C TYR A 416 -18.45 1.16 13.49
N GLU A 417 -17.34 0.62 13.01
CA GLU A 417 -16.65 1.10 11.81
C GLU A 417 -17.57 1.11 10.56
N GLY A 418 -18.50 0.17 10.42
CA GLY A 418 -19.44 0.13 9.29
C GLY A 418 -20.40 1.33 9.25
N ASP A 419 -20.89 1.76 10.41
CA ASP A 419 -21.75 2.95 10.54
C ASP A 419 -20.98 4.21 10.13
N VAL A 420 -19.73 4.34 10.59
CA VAL A 420 -18.82 5.46 10.30
C VAL A 420 -18.45 5.49 8.81
N ILE A 421 -18.11 4.35 8.21
CA ILE A 421 -17.85 4.24 6.76
C ILE A 421 -19.05 4.72 5.95
N GLY A 422 -20.26 4.31 6.35
CA GLY A 422 -21.50 4.75 5.71
C GLY A 422 -21.72 6.26 5.79
N ALA A 423 -21.54 6.85 6.99
CA ALA A 423 -21.65 8.28 7.21
C ALA A 423 -20.65 9.08 6.36
N VAL A 424 -19.39 8.63 6.30
CA VAL A 424 -18.35 9.23 5.46
C VAL A 424 -18.75 9.19 3.99
N GLN A 425 -19.20 8.04 3.48
CA GLN A 425 -19.63 7.91 2.08
C GLN A 425 -20.89 8.72 1.74
N ARG A 426 -21.80 8.93 2.69
CA ARG A 426 -23.00 9.76 2.48
C ARG A 426 -22.73 11.26 2.57
N SER A 427 -21.59 11.67 3.13
CA SER A 427 -21.28 13.09 3.31
C SER A 427 -21.09 13.86 2.00
N SER A 428 -20.98 13.18 0.86
CA SER A 428 -21.06 13.81 -0.46
C SER A 428 -21.64 12.83 -1.48
N ALA A 429 -22.48 13.33 -2.40
CA ALA A 429 -22.94 12.54 -3.55
C ALA A 429 -21.77 12.06 -4.43
N HIS A 430 -20.63 12.75 -4.37
CA HIS A 430 -19.43 12.41 -5.12
C HIS A 430 -18.45 11.55 -4.31
N SER A 431 -18.74 11.16 -3.06
CA SER A 431 -17.77 10.42 -2.24
C SER A 431 -17.28 9.14 -2.90
N ALA A 432 -18.18 8.36 -3.50
CA ALA A 432 -17.81 7.12 -4.17
C ALA A 432 -16.91 7.35 -5.40
N THR A 433 -17.02 8.50 -6.07
CA THR A 433 -16.22 8.80 -7.28
C THR A 433 -14.97 9.59 -6.95
N ASP A 434 -15.03 10.54 -6.02
CA ASP A 434 -14.02 11.57 -5.86
C ASP A 434 -13.12 11.43 -4.64
N ASP A 435 -13.62 10.89 -3.53
CA ASP A 435 -12.81 10.76 -2.32
C ASP A 435 -11.71 9.70 -2.48
N ILE A 436 -10.60 9.89 -1.76
CA ILE A 436 -9.60 8.85 -1.53
C ILE A 436 -9.64 8.50 -0.05
N VAL A 437 -9.99 7.25 0.27
CA VAL A 437 -9.85 6.77 1.64
C VAL A 437 -8.42 6.33 1.91
N VAL A 438 -7.89 6.73 3.06
CA VAL A 438 -6.56 6.36 3.54
C VAL A 438 -6.69 5.65 4.89
N CYS A 439 -6.07 4.48 5.00
CA CYS A 439 -6.02 3.69 6.23
C CYS A 439 -4.80 2.74 6.20
N ALA A 440 -4.44 2.09 7.31
CA ALA A 440 -3.38 1.09 7.31
C ALA A 440 -3.60 -0.10 8.26
N ALA A 441 -4.11 0.13 9.47
CA ALA A 441 -4.16 -0.94 10.47
C ALA A 441 -5.46 -0.98 11.28
N GLY A 442 -5.63 -2.06 12.05
CA GLY A 442 -6.78 -2.25 12.95
C GLY A 442 -7.94 -3.02 12.33
N THR A 443 -9.16 -2.79 12.84
CA THR A 443 -10.41 -3.30 12.24
C THR A 443 -10.69 -2.66 10.88
N LEU A 444 -10.35 -1.37 10.75
CA LEU A 444 -10.70 -0.53 9.61
C LEU A 444 -10.29 -1.10 8.25
N PRO A 445 -9.08 -1.66 8.05
CA PRO A 445 -8.75 -2.32 6.79
C PRO A 445 -9.70 -3.44 6.40
N ALA A 446 -10.22 -4.22 7.35
CA ALA A 446 -11.17 -5.29 7.05
C ALA A 446 -12.55 -4.72 6.64
N GLU A 447 -13.03 -3.73 7.38
CA GLU A 447 -14.33 -3.09 7.12
C GLU A 447 -14.31 -2.25 5.84
N LEU A 448 -13.23 -1.50 5.59
CA LEU A 448 -13.04 -0.73 4.36
C LEU A 448 -12.93 -1.63 3.13
N HIS A 449 -12.26 -2.79 3.24
CA HIS A 449 -12.16 -3.72 2.13
C HIS A 449 -13.54 -4.21 1.70
N LYS A 450 -14.38 -4.57 2.68
CA LYS A 450 -15.78 -5.02 2.49
C LYS A 450 -16.71 -3.90 2.03
N LEU A 451 -16.67 -2.73 2.68
CA LEU A 451 -17.75 -1.74 2.66
C LEU A 451 -17.45 -0.47 1.87
N TRP A 452 -16.16 -0.11 1.67
CA TRP A 452 -15.82 1.12 0.96
C TRP A 452 -16.17 1.04 -0.52
N ARG A 453 -16.89 2.05 -1.01
CA ARG A 453 -17.29 2.20 -2.41
C ARG A 453 -16.25 3.02 -3.16
N ALA A 454 -15.35 2.33 -3.84
CA ALA A 454 -14.39 2.95 -4.74
C ALA A 454 -14.92 2.95 -6.18
N GLY A 455 -15.22 4.12 -6.72
CA GLY A 455 -15.79 4.29 -8.06
C GLY A 455 -14.74 4.43 -9.17
N ARG A 456 -13.47 4.69 -8.82
CA ARG A 456 -12.38 4.82 -9.79
C ARG A 456 -11.03 4.34 -9.25
N PRO A 457 -10.08 3.98 -10.13
CA PRO A 457 -8.74 3.58 -9.74
C PRO A 457 -8.05 4.58 -8.81
N GLY A 458 -7.45 4.08 -7.75
CA GLY A 458 -6.73 4.90 -6.77
C GLY A 458 -7.64 5.67 -5.78
N ALA A 459 -8.94 5.40 -5.73
CA ALA A 459 -9.83 5.90 -4.68
C ALA A 459 -9.74 5.11 -3.36
N TYR A 460 -9.05 3.96 -3.36
CA TYR A 460 -8.80 3.14 -2.19
C TYR A 460 -7.30 3.07 -1.89
N HIS A 461 -6.86 3.77 -0.84
CA HIS A 461 -5.45 3.84 -0.46
C HIS A 461 -5.23 3.24 0.93
N VAL A 462 -5.42 1.93 1.06
CA VAL A 462 -5.14 1.23 2.31
C VAL A 462 -3.79 0.54 2.25
N GLU A 463 -2.91 0.83 3.21
CA GLU A 463 -1.64 0.11 3.40
C GLU A 463 -1.91 -1.14 4.24
N TYR A 464 -2.08 -2.29 3.60
CA TYR A 464 -2.32 -3.55 4.31
C TYR A 464 -1.37 -4.66 3.85
N GLY A 465 -0.20 -4.26 3.32
CA GLY A 465 0.85 -5.18 2.93
C GLY A 465 1.75 -5.52 4.11
N TYR A 466 2.12 -4.49 4.88
CA TYR A 466 2.89 -4.56 6.12
C TYR A 466 2.04 -4.24 7.36
N SER A 467 0.82 -3.71 7.16
CA SER A 467 -0.14 -3.38 8.24
C SER A 467 0.46 -2.44 9.28
N CYS A 468 1.11 -1.37 8.80
CA CYS A 468 1.94 -0.50 9.60
C CYS A 468 1.12 0.63 10.23
N MET A 469 0.87 0.53 11.53
CA MET A 469 0.29 1.63 12.31
C MET A 469 1.18 2.88 12.25
N GLY A 470 0.55 4.05 12.30
CA GLY A 470 1.19 5.35 12.11
C GLY A 470 1.30 5.79 10.64
N TYR A 471 0.92 4.93 9.69
CA TYR A 471 0.90 5.30 8.27
C TYR A 471 -0.27 6.24 7.92
N GLU A 472 -1.39 6.20 8.62
CA GLU A 472 -2.65 6.79 8.13
C GLU A 472 -2.57 8.29 7.89
N ILE A 473 -2.14 9.08 8.88
CA ILE A 473 -2.10 10.54 8.78
C ILE A 473 -0.93 11.01 7.89
N ALA A 474 0.26 10.45 8.10
CA ALA A 474 1.44 10.73 7.26
C ALA A 474 1.21 10.30 5.80
N GLY A 475 0.62 9.13 5.59
CA GLY A 475 0.21 8.65 4.28
C GLY A 475 -0.85 9.54 3.65
N GLY A 476 -1.82 10.02 4.45
CA GLY A 476 -2.82 11.00 4.02
C GLY A 476 -2.19 12.26 3.45
N LEU A 477 -1.18 12.82 4.14
CA LEU A 477 -0.39 13.94 3.65
C LEU A 477 0.24 13.63 2.28
N GLY A 478 0.90 12.48 2.15
CA GLY A 478 1.50 12.05 0.88
C GLY A 478 0.48 11.91 -0.27
N VAL A 479 -0.69 11.34 0.01
CA VAL A 479 -1.79 11.23 -0.95
C VAL A 479 -2.29 12.61 -1.38
N LYS A 480 -2.45 13.55 -0.43
CA LYS A 480 -2.91 14.90 -0.74
C LYS A 480 -1.91 15.67 -1.59
N LEU A 481 -0.61 15.52 -1.33
CA LEU A 481 0.45 16.10 -2.16
C LEU A 481 0.43 15.54 -3.60
N ALA A 482 0.09 14.26 -3.76
CA ALA A 482 -0.03 13.63 -5.08
C ALA A 482 -1.35 13.99 -5.81
N ARG A 483 -2.43 14.19 -5.05
CA ARG A 483 -3.80 14.41 -5.55
C ARG A 483 -4.43 15.65 -4.89
N PRO A 484 -3.90 16.86 -5.15
CA PRO A 484 -4.28 18.08 -4.41
C PRO A 484 -5.76 18.45 -4.60
N THR A 485 -6.37 18.10 -5.73
CA THR A 485 -7.77 18.44 -6.04
C THR A 485 -8.79 17.47 -5.44
N ARG A 486 -8.37 16.31 -4.93
CA ARG A 486 -9.28 15.30 -4.37
C ARG A 486 -9.40 15.47 -2.86
N GLU A 487 -10.56 15.10 -2.32
CA GLU A 487 -10.74 14.97 -0.88
C GLU A 487 -10.02 13.70 -0.40
N VAL A 488 -9.18 13.87 0.62
CA VAL A 488 -8.41 12.77 1.22
C VAL A 488 -8.97 12.53 2.61
N ILE A 489 -9.66 11.39 2.75
CA ILE A 489 -10.32 11.00 3.99
C ILE A 489 -9.44 9.96 4.70
N VAL A 490 -8.80 10.38 5.78
CA VAL A 490 -8.00 9.50 6.63
C VAL A 490 -8.91 8.90 7.69
N MET A 491 -9.11 7.58 7.66
CA MET A 491 -9.82 6.85 8.72
C MET A 491 -8.81 6.14 9.59
N VAL A 492 -8.79 6.48 10.87
CA VAL A 492 -7.73 6.07 11.80
C VAL A 492 -8.31 5.71 13.16
N GLY A 493 -7.81 4.63 13.78
CA GLY A 493 -8.14 4.30 15.17
C GLY A 493 -7.34 5.16 16.16
N ASP A 494 -7.88 5.36 17.36
CA ASP A 494 -7.24 6.03 18.50
C ASP A 494 -5.78 5.60 18.73
N GLY A 495 -5.51 4.29 18.73
CA GLY A 495 -4.17 3.77 18.96
C GLY A 495 -3.16 4.18 17.87
N SER A 496 -3.58 4.16 16.60
CA SER A 496 -2.71 4.57 15.48
C SER A 496 -2.53 6.09 15.42
N TYR A 497 -3.57 6.85 15.76
CA TYR A 497 -3.49 8.30 15.91
C TYR A 497 -2.40 8.69 16.92
N LEU A 498 -2.37 8.03 18.08
CA LEU A 498 -1.39 8.32 19.12
C LEU A 498 0.06 7.98 18.73
N MET A 499 0.28 7.13 17.71
CA MET A 499 1.62 6.81 17.22
C MET A 499 2.22 7.93 16.35
N MET A 500 1.46 8.50 15.41
CA MET A 500 1.98 9.46 14.42
C MET A 500 1.00 10.61 14.08
N ASN A 501 0.52 11.31 15.11
CA ASN A 501 -0.37 12.46 14.97
C ASN A 501 0.31 13.77 14.52
N SER A 502 1.63 13.89 14.71
CA SER A 502 2.35 15.15 14.48
C SER A 502 2.22 15.68 13.05
N GLU A 503 1.97 14.82 12.06
CA GLU A 503 1.79 15.23 10.67
C GLU A 503 0.49 15.98 10.38
N ILE A 504 -0.41 16.09 11.37
CA ILE A 504 -1.48 17.09 11.32
C ILE A 504 -0.86 18.48 11.20
N ALA A 505 0.16 18.81 12.00
CA ALA A 505 0.82 20.11 11.95
C ALA A 505 1.51 20.34 10.59
N THR A 506 2.15 19.29 10.04
CA THR A 506 2.74 19.35 8.70
C THR A 506 1.70 19.60 7.61
N SER A 507 0.55 18.91 7.67
CA SER A 507 -0.54 19.10 6.72
C SER A 507 -1.07 20.54 6.74
N VAL A 508 -1.19 21.15 7.92
CA VAL A 508 -1.60 22.55 8.09
C VAL A 508 -0.52 23.49 7.57
N MET A 509 0.74 23.26 7.91
CA MET A 509 1.89 24.06 7.46
C MET A 509 1.99 24.11 5.93
N LEU A 510 1.71 22.99 5.26
CA LEU A 510 1.78 22.89 3.79
C LEU A 510 0.47 23.29 3.09
N GLY A 511 -0.60 23.59 3.83
CA GLY A 511 -1.94 23.77 3.24
C GLY A 511 -2.49 22.50 2.57
N ALA A 512 -1.91 21.33 2.89
CA ALA A 512 -2.30 20.03 2.35
C ALA A 512 -3.47 19.47 3.18
N LYS A 513 -4.65 20.09 3.02
CA LYS A 513 -5.86 19.75 3.78
C LYS A 513 -6.18 18.26 3.75
N LEU A 514 -6.37 17.68 4.93
CA LEU A 514 -6.92 16.34 5.16
C LEU A 514 -8.25 16.42 5.91
N ILE A 515 -9.12 15.42 5.69
CA ILE A 515 -10.24 15.14 6.60
C ILE A 515 -9.87 13.87 7.37
N VAL A 516 -9.63 14.00 8.67
CA VAL A 516 -9.24 12.87 9.53
C VAL A 516 -10.44 12.48 10.40
N VAL A 517 -10.87 11.24 10.31
CA VAL A 517 -11.93 10.67 11.16
C VAL A 517 -11.26 9.67 12.12
N VAL A 518 -11.22 10.05 13.40
CA VAL A 518 -10.67 9.24 14.49
C VAL A 518 -11.79 8.41 15.10
N LEU A 519 -11.66 7.09 15.04
CA LEU A 519 -12.57 6.15 15.67
C LEU A 519 -11.97 5.75 17.02
N ASP A 520 -12.52 6.28 18.11
CA ASP A 520 -12.07 5.97 19.46
C ASP A 520 -12.86 4.79 20.03
N ASN A 521 -12.28 3.59 19.97
CA ASN A 521 -12.82 2.40 20.64
C ASN A 521 -12.03 2.02 21.90
N ARG A 522 -11.19 2.94 22.39
CA ARG A 522 -10.40 2.81 23.61
C ARG A 522 -9.45 1.60 23.63
N GLY A 523 -8.76 1.34 22.52
CA GLY A 523 -7.65 0.38 22.48
C GLY A 523 -7.51 -0.41 21.17
N PHE A 524 -6.82 -1.54 21.24
CA PHE A 524 -6.59 -2.43 20.12
C PHE A 524 -7.74 -3.44 19.95
N GLY A 525 -8.94 -2.94 19.63
CA GLY A 525 -10.17 -3.74 19.54
C GLY A 525 -10.07 -4.98 18.65
N CYS A 526 -9.46 -4.87 17.46
CA CYS A 526 -9.30 -6.04 16.58
C CYS A 526 -8.40 -7.14 17.17
N ILE A 527 -7.34 -6.76 17.90
CA ILE A 527 -6.44 -7.70 18.55
C ILE A 527 -7.10 -8.29 19.80
N ASN A 528 -7.90 -7.51 20.52
CA ASN A 528 -8.72 -8.03 21.62
C ASN A 528 -9.67 -9.13 21.15
N ARG A 529 -10.33 -8.94 20.00
CA ARG A 529 -11.20 -9.97 19.40
C ARG A 529 -10.40 -11.19 18.94
N LEU A 530 -9.22 -11.00 18.34
CA LEU A 530 -8.36 -12.11 17.93
C LEU A 530 -7.88 -12.94 19.13
N GLN A 531 -7.48 -12.28 20.21
CA GLN A 531 -7.06 -12.92 21.46
C GLN A 531 -8.17 -13.83 22.02
N GLN A 532 -9.41 -13.34 22.03
CA GLN A 532 -10.58 -14.12 22.44
C GLN A 532 -10.92 -15.25 21.45
N ALA A 533 -10.78 -15.02 20.14
CA ALA A 533 -10.98 -16.04 19.12
C ALA A 533 -9.99 -17.21 19.24
N CYS A 534 -8.79 -16.97 19.78
CA CYS A 534 -7.82 -18.01 20.14
C CYS A 534 -8.12 -18.69 21.50
N GLY A 535 -9.28 -18.42 22.09
CA GLY A 535 -9.70 -18.91 23.40
C GLY A 535 -9.06 -18.19 24.59
N GLY A 536 -8.26 -17.14 24.34
CA GLY A 536 -7.63 -16.33 25.38
C GLY A 536 -8.64 -15.48 26.15
N ALA A 537 -8.27 -15.07 27.37
CA ALA A 537 -9.01 -14.02 28.07
C ALA A 537 -8.65 -12.65 27.49
N PRO A 538 -9.58 -11.68 27.45
CA PRO A 538 -9.24 -10.30 27.11
C PRO A 538 -8.23 -9.77 28.13
N PHE A 539 -7.09 -9.27 27.66
CA PHE A 539 -6.11 -8.58 28.50
C PHE A 539 -5.21 -7.66 27.67
N ASN A 540 -4.87 -6.50 28.22
CA ASN A 540 -3.86 -5.56 27.69
C ASN A 540 -4.07 -5.09 26.22
N ASN A 541 -5.26 -5.28 25.67
CA ASN A 541 -5.63 -4.80 24.34
C ASN A 541 -6.57 -3.61 24.42
N LEU A 542 -7.61 -3.66 25.26
CA LEU A 542 -8.41 -2.49 25.60
C LEU A 542 -7.76 -1.76 26.78
N LEU A 543 -7.89 -0.43 26.79
CA LEU A 543 -7.31 0.39 27.86
C LEU A 543 -7.83 -0.03 29.25
N ASP A 544 -9.10 -0.43 29.32
CA ASP A 544 -9.74 -0.90 30.54
C ASP A 544 -9.10 -2.19 31.11
N ASP A 545 -8.46 -2.99 30.25
CA ASP A 545 -7.78 -4.24 30.62
C ASP A 545 -6.26 -4.05 30.88
N CYS A 546 -5.72 -2.83 30.74
CA CYS A 546 -4.32 -2.53 31.00
C CYS A 546 -4.02 -2.32 32.49
N VAL A 547 -2.75 -2.36 32.87
CA VAL A 547 -2.32 -1.93 34.20
C VAL A 547 -2.55 -0.42 34.33
N GLN A 548 -3.35 -0.01 35.30
CA GLN A 548 -3.75 1.37 35.51
C GLN A 548 -3.33 1.89 36.89
N ALA A 549 -3.00 3.18 36.95
CA ALA A 549 -2.92 3.91 38.21
C ALA A 549 -4.33 4.09 38.81
N PRO A 550 -4.48 4.49 40.09
CA PRO A 550 -5.79 4.71 40.71
C PRO A 550 -6.71 5.70 39.97
N THR A 551 -6.13 6.60 39.18
CA THR A 551 -6.85 7.58 38.35
C THR A 551 -7.40 7.00 37.03
N GLY A 552 -7.10 5.74 36.73
CA GLY A 552 -7.54 5.05 35.51
C GLY A 552 -6.77 5.42 34.24
N ALA A 553 -7.17 4.83 33.12
CA ALA A 553 -6.68 5.16 31.80
C ALA A 553 -7.13 6.58 31.37
N PRO A 554 -6.28 7.35 30.66
CA PRO A 554 -6.65 8.70 30.23
C PRO A 554 -7.83 8.66 29.24
N ARG A 555 -8.67 9.71 29.29
CA ARG A 555 -9.62 10.04 28.22
C ARG A 555 -9.01 11.11 27.34
N ILE A 556 -8.48 10.70 26.19
CA ILE A 556 -7.79 11.62 25.29
C ILE A 556 -8.82 12.48 24.56
N ASP A 557 -8.72 13.80 24.72
CA ASP A 557 -9.47 14.74 23.88
C ASP A 557 -8.73 14.90 22.54
N PHE A 558 -9.04 14.02 21.59
CA PHE A 558 -8.46 14.03 20.24
C PHE A 558 -8.74 15.34 19.50
N ALA A 559 -9.89 15.98 19.75
CA ALA A 559 -10.24 17.22 19.11
C ALA A 559 -9.40 18.39 19.66
N ALA A 560 -9.22 18.49 20.98
CA ALA A 560 -8.32 19.47 21.59
C ALA A 560 -6.87 19.24 21.18
N HIS A 561 -6.44 17.97 21.15
CA HIS A 561 -5.10 17.62 20.67
C HIS A 561 -4.90 18.08 19.21
N ALA A 562 -5.80 17.75 18.29
CA ALA A 562 -5.73 18.20 16.91
C ALA A 562 -5.76 19.74 16.77
N ARG A 563 -6.57 20.45 17.56
CA ARG A 563 -6.59 21.92 17.59
C ARG A 563 -5.24 22.50 18.01
N SER A 564 -4.55 21.87 18.97
CA SER A 564 -3.20 22.28 19.39
C SER A 564 -2.16 22.17 18.28
N LEU A 565 -2.39 21.29 17.28
CA LEU A 565 -1.57 21.12 16.08
C LEU A 565 -2.00 22.03 14.91
N GLY A 566 -2.97 22.94 15.11
CA GLY A 566 -3.42 23.92 14.12
C GLY A 566 -4.61 23.50 13.25
N ALA A 567 -5.11 22.26 13.40
CA ALA A 567 -6.29 21.81 12.67
C ALA A 567 -7.59 22.47 13.18
N GLN A 568 -8.64 22.42 12.36
CA GLN A 568 -10.01 22.50 12.89
C GLN A 568 -10.39 21.14 13.44
N ALA A 569 -11.07 21.07 14.58
CA ALA A 569 -11.48 19.77 15.10
C ALA A 569 -12.63 19.84 16.09
N GLU A 570 -13.44 18.79 16.10
CA GLU A 570 -14.55 18.57 17.03
C GLU A 570 -14.70 17.07 17.34
N HIS A 571 -15.28 16.78 18.51
CA HIS A 571 -15.77 15.44 18.84
C HIS A 571 -17.27 15.40 18.56
N VAL A 572 -17.78 14.25 18.13
CA VAL A 572 -19.20 14.01 17.90
C VAL A 572 -19.64 12.72 18.57
N ASP A 573 -20.82 12.73 19.19
CA ASP A 573 -21.30 11.61 20.00
C ASP A 573 -22.05 10.53 19.20
N HIS A 574 -22.42 10.83 17.94
CA HIS A 574 -23.29 9.98 17.13
C HIS A 574 -23.14 10.23 15.62
N ILE A 575 -23.67 9.32 14.80
CA ILE A 575 -23.54 9.30 13.34
C ILE A 575 -24.13 10.55 12.68
N ALA A 576 -25.30 11.02 13.11
CA ALA A 576 -25.87 12.27 12.56
C ALA A 576 -24.98 13.50 12.85
N GLY A 577 -24.28 13.51 14.00
CA GLY A 577 -23.30 14.54 14.34
C GLY A 577 -22.07 14.46 13.44
N LEU A 578 -21.59 13.24 13.18
CA LEU A 578 -20.50 12.98 12.23
C LEU A 578 -20.85 13.46 10.81
N GLU A 579 -22.05 13.16 10.30
CA GLU A 579 -22.48 13.62 8.98
C GLU A 579 -22.50 15.15 8.88
N ALA A 580 -22.99 15.84 9.92
CA ALA A 580 -22.98 17.29 9.99
C ALA A 580 -21.56 17.88 10.07
N ALA A 581 -20.67 17.26 10.86
CA ALA A 581 -19.27 17.64 10.98
C ALA A 581 -18.51 17.44 9.66
N LEU A 582 -18.80 16.37 8.92
CA LEU A 582 -18.19 16.12 7.60
C LEU A 582 -18.55 17.19 6.57
N GLN A 583 -19.76 17.77 6.63
CA GLN A 583 -20.10 18.92 5.77
C GLN A 583 -19.19 20.12 6.07
N ARG A 584 -18.95 20.42 7.35
CA ARG A 584 -18.01 21.48 7.75
C ARG A 584 -16.58 21.16 7.34
N ALA A 585 -16.13 19.92 7.54
CA ALA A 585 -14.81 19.45 7.15
C ALA A 585 -14.57 19.57 5.64
N ARG A 586 -15.57 19.26 4.82
CA ARG A 586 -15.51 19.45 3.37
C ARG A 586 -15.42 20.93 2.98
N ALA A 587 -16.16 21.80 3.66
CA ALA A 587 -16.11 23.24 3.43
C ALA A 587 -14.83 23.93 3.98
N ALA A 588 -14.12 23.29 4.91
CA ALA A 588 -12.92 23.86 5.52
C ALA A 588 -11.78 24.05 4.52
N ASP A 589 -10.94 25.05 4.79
CA ASP A 589 -9.75 25.44 4.02
C ASP A 589 -8.45 24.83 4.55
N ARG A 590 -8.50 24.23 5.75
CA ARG A 590 -7.37 23.54 6.39
C ARG A 590 -7.80 22.19 6.95
N THR A 591 -6.81 21.38 7.34
CA THR A 591 -7.05 20.03 7.89
C THR A 591 -8.10 20.06 9.00
N TYR A 592 -9.03 19.10 8.93
CA TYR A 592 -10.15 18.95 9.83
C TYR A 592 -10.12 17.57 10.48
N VAL A 593 -10.22 17.50 11.81
CA VAL A 593 -10.23 16.23 12.57
C VAL A 593 -11.57 16.07 13.27
N ILE A 594 -12.23 14.94 13.06
CA ILE A 594 -13.48 14.58 13.74
C ILE A 594 -13.21 13.31 14.53
N SER A 595 -13.42 13.33 15.85
CA SER A 595 -13.38 12.10 16.65
C SER A 595 -14.79 11.63 16.99
N ILE A 596 -14.99 10.32 17.01
CA ILE A 596 -16.24 9.67 17.38
C ILE A 596 -15.95 8.41 18.20
N ASP A 597 -16.71 8.21 19.27
CA ASP A 597 -16.63 7.00 20.09
C ASP A 597 -17.23 5.82 19.33
N THR A 598 -16.55 4.67 19.36
CA THR A 598 -16.97 3.47 18.64
C THR A 598 -16.91 2.22 19.51
N ASP A 599 -17.74 1.24 19.19
CA ASP A 599 -17.81 -0.02 19.93
C ASP A 599 -16.59 -0.91 19.59
N PRO A 600 -15.76 -1.33 20.57
CA PRO A 600 -14.61 -2.18 20.32
C PRO A 600 -14.96 -3.64 20.01
N ALA A 601 -16.18 -4.09 20.30
CA ALA A 601 -16.63 -5.47 20.14
C ALA A 601 -17.39 -5.71 18.83
N ARG A 602 -18.18 -4.73 18.38
CA ARG A 602 -19.00 -4.87 17.15
C ARG A 602 -18.17 -4.79 15.88
N THR A 603 -18.48 -5.66 14.92
CA THR A 603 -17.95 -5.65 13.54
C THR A 603 -19.02 -6.09 12.56
N THR A 604 -18.77 -5.99 11.25
CA THR A 604 -19.69 -6.59 10.26
C THR A 604 -19.57 -8.11 10.31
N ASP A 605 -20.67 -8.79 10.64
CA ASP A 605 -20.75 -10.25 10.76
C ASP A 605 -20.51 -10.98 9.42
N ASP A 606 -20.95 -10.37 8.32
CA ASP A 606 -20.81 -10.95 6.99
C ASP A 606 -19.34 -10.97 6.51
N GLY A 607 -18.96 -12.13 5.96
CA GLY A 607 -17.71 -12.34 5.25
C GLY A 607 -16.66 -13.10 6.04
N GLY A 608 -15.42 -12.98 5.57
CA GLY A 608 -14.27 -13.65 6.15
C GLY A 608 -13.99 -15.05 5.60
N TRP A 609 -12.80 -15.54 5.96
CA TRP A 609 -12.32 -16.88 5.70
C TRP A 609 -11.37 -17.30 6.82
N TRP A 610 -10.99 -18.58 6.88
CA TRP A 610 -10.02 -19.02 7.86
C TRP A 610 -8.67 -18.29 7.70
N TRP A 611 -8.16 -17.84 8.84
CA TRP A 611 -6.82 -17.31 9.01
C TRP A 611 -6.07 -18.19 10.03
N GLU A 612 -4.93 -18.70 9.62
CA GLU A 612 -4.05 -19.51 10.46
C GLU A 612 -3.35 -18.62 11.50
N VAL A 613 -3.89 -18.62 12.70
CA VAL A 613 -3.26 -18.05 13.90
C VAL A 613 -3.00 -19.20 14.85
N ALA A 614 -1.73 -19.49 15.10
CA ALA A 614 -1.33 -20.64 15.90
C ALA A 614 -1.88 -20.52 17.33
N VAL A 615 -2.65 -21.52 17.76
CA VAL A 615 -3.19 -21.62 19.11
C VAL A 615 -2.25 -22.45 19.98
N PRO A 616 -1.96 -22.04 21.24
CA PRO A 616 -1.06 -22.78 22.13
C PRO A 616 -1.45 -24.25 22.32
N GLU A 617 -0.45 -25.14 22.31
CA GLU A 617 -0.63 -26.59 22.52
C GLU A 617 -1.04 -26.94 23.96
N VAL A 618 -0.60 -26.13 24.92
CA VAL A 618 -0.82 -26.34 26.34
C VAL A 618 -1.47 -25.11 26.95
N SER A 619 -2.58 -25.31 27.65
CA SER A 619 -3.24 -24.25 28.42
C SER A 619 -4.13 -24.82 29.52
N THR A 620 -4.10 -24.17 30.68
CA THR A 620 -5.03 -24.45 31.79
C THR A 620 -6.45 -23.99 31.47
N ARG A 621 -6.65 -23.12 30.46
CA ARG A 621 -7.97 -22.63 30.06
C ARG A 621 -8.66 -23.55 29.06
N ASP A 622 -9.87 -23.98 29.38
CA ASP A 622 -10.69 -24.85 28.55
C ASP A 622 -11.00 -24.23 27.18
N THR A 623 -11.25 -22.92 27.15
CA THR A 623 -11.48 -22.15 25.93
C THR A 623 -10.29 -22.21 24.96
N VAL A 624 -9.05 -22.16 25.47
CA VAL A 624 -7.85 -22.31 24.63
C VAL A 624 -7.71 -23.73 24.12
N ARG A 625 -7.98 -24.76 24.96
CA ARG A 625 -7.95 -26.16 24.51
C ARG A 625 -8.99 -26.44 23.43
N ALA A 626 -10.18 -25.86 23.54
CA ALA A 626 -11.21 -25.95 22.51
C ALA A 626 -10.79 -25.23 21.21
N ALA A 627 -10.23 -24.03 21.31
CA ALA A 627 -9.68 -23.31 20.16
C ALA A 627 -8.54 -24.09 19.49
N ARG A 628 -7.69 -24.76 20.28
CA ARG A 628 -6.61 -25.61 19.77
C ARG A 628 -7.15 -26.82 18.99
N ALA A 629 -8.15 -27.52 19.53
CA ALA A 629 -8.78 -28.63 18.82
C ALA A 629 -9.38 -28.20 17.47
N LYS A 630 -10.01 -27.00 17.42
CA LYS A 630 -10.50 -26.41 16.17
C LYS A 630 -9.35 -26.10 15.20
N TYR A 631 -8.27 -25.49 15.68
CA TYR A 631 -7.08 -25.20 14.89
C TYR A 631 -6.47 -26.47 14.29
N ASP A 632 -6.31 -27.54 15.09
CA ASP A 632 -5.77 -28.83 14.62
C ASP A 632 -6.68 -29.47 13.55
N ALA A 633 -8.01 -29.37 13.72
CA ALA A 633 -8.95 -29.84 12.71
C ALA A 633 -8.85 -29.05 11.39
N GLN A 634 -8.64 -27.72 11.47
CA GLN A 634 -8.44 -26.87 10.28
C GLN A 634 -7.11 -27.17 9.57
N LEU A 635 -6.03 -27.42 10.33
CA LEU A 635 -4.76 -27.88 9.79
C LEU A 635 -4.90 -29.22 9.04
N ALA A 636 -5.63 -30.16 9.63
CA ALA A 636 -5.90 -31.45 9.01
C ALA A 636 -6.70 -31.29 7.69
N ALA A 637 -7.76 -30.46 7.70
CA ALA A 637 -8.57 -30.18 6.51
C ALA A 637 -7.76 -29.53 5.38
N ARG A 638 -6.78 -28.67 5.70
CA ARG A 638 -5.87 -28.10 4.70
C ARG A 638 -4.95 -29.14 4.07
N ALA A 639 -4.49 -30.11 4.87
CA ALA A 639 -3.57 -31.15 4.40
C ALA A 639 -4.26 -32.18 3.50
N ASP A 640 -5.55 -32.43 3.69
CA ASP A 640 -6.36 -33.32 2.87
C ASP A 640 -7.69 -32.65 2.42
N PRO A 641 -7.64 -31.86 1.32
CA PRO A 641 -8.83 -31.18 0.80
C PRO A 641 -9.96 -32.16 0.40
N ALA A 642 -9.64 -33.41 0.04
CA ALA A 642 -10.63 -34.40 -0.40
C ALA A 642 -11.51 -34.91 0.76
N ALA A 643 -10.95 -35.00 1.97
CA ALA A 643 -11.69 -35.39 3.18
C ALA A 643 -12.71 -34.34 3.65
N SER A 644 -12.56 -33.07 3.23
CA SER A 644 -13.45 -31.97 3.62
C SER A 644 -14.77 -31.92 2.84
N SER A 645 -14.89 -32.66 1.73
CA SER A 645 -16.08 -32.69 0.86
C SER A 645 -17.32 -33.40 1.46
N GLY A 646 -17.19 -34.01 2.65
CA GLY A 646 -18.25 -34.75 3.34
C GLY A 646 -18.82 -34.07 4.59
N ASN A 647 -18.30 -32.92 5.01
CA ASN A 647 -18.83 -32.17 6.15
C ASN A 647 -19.19 -30.77 5.69
N ASP A 648 -20.48 -30.43 5.82
CA ASP A 648 -20.99 -29.07 5.77
C ASP A 648 -20.23 -28.24 6.81
N THR A 649 -19.12 -27.62 6.41
CA THR A 649 -18.40 -26.64 7.22
C THR A 649 -19.23 -25.38 7.23
N GLY A 650 -20.29 -25.42 8.02
CA GLY A 650 -21.19 -24.30 8.26
C GLY A 650 -20.37 -23.04 8.46
N HIS A 651 -20.80 -21.97 7.77
CA HIS A 651 -20.29 -20.61 7.93
C HIS A 651 -19.77 -20.40 9.34
N VAL A 652 -18.44 -20.36 9.49
CA VAL A 652 -17.82 -20.02 10.75
C VAL A 652 -18.04 -18.52 10.90
N ALA A 653 -19.16 -18.17 11.53
CA ALA A 653 -19.28 -16.88 12.18
C ALA A 653 -18.02 -16.66 13.02
N HIS A 654 -17.42 -15.49 12.89
CA HIS A 654 -16.54 -14.97 13.93
C HIS A 654 -17.26 -15.13 15.29
N PRO A 655 -16.57 -15.56 16.36
CA PRO A 655 -17.23 -16.04 17.57
C PRO A 655 -18.16 -14.96 18.14
N THR A 656 -19.46 -15.18 17.98
CA THR A 656 -20.55 -14.39 18.55
C THR A 656 -20.72 -14.74 20.03
N HIS A 657 -20.97 -13.73 20.84
CA HIS A 657 -21.26 -13.81 22.27
C HIS A 657 -22.27 -14.91 22.65
N ALA A 658 -21.90 -15.77 23.59
CA ALA A 658 -22.86 -16.48 24.43
C ALA A 658 -23.33 -15.52 25.53
N ALA A 659 -24.57 -15.03 25.43
CA ALA A 659 -25.23 -14.32 26.51
C ALA A 659 -25.49 -15.31 27.66
N ARG A 660 -24.84 -15.09 28.81
CA ARG A 660 -25.28 -15.68 30.08
C ARG A 660 -26.54 -14.95 30.51
N THR A 661 -27.64 -15.69 30.54
CA THR A 661 -28.82 -15.34 31.32
C THR A 661 -28.50 -15.69 32.76
N ASP A 662 -28.41 -14.67 33.62
CA ASP A 662 -28.41 -14.86 35.07
C ASP A 662 -29.81 -15.34 35.47
N ASN A 663 -29.86 -16.46 36.18
CA ASN A 663 -31.02 -16.86 36.95
C ASN A 663 -30.50 -17.42 38.28
N GLU A 664 -30.94 -16.76 39.36
CA GLU A 664 -30.72 -16.99 40.81
C GLU A 664 -29.35 -16.66 41.42
#